data_AF-A0A673G471-F1
#
_entry.id   AF-A0A673G471-F1
#
_cell.length_a   1.000
_cell.length_b   1.000
_cell.length_c   1.000
_cell.angle_alpha   90.00
_cell.angle_beta   90.00
_cell.angle_gamma   90.00
#
_symmetry.space_group_name_H-M   'P 1'
#
loop_
_entity.id
_entity.type
_entity.pdbx_description
1 polymer ?
#
loop_
_entity_poly.entity_id
_entity_poly.type
_entity_poly.pdbx_seq_one_letter_code
_entity_poly.pdbx_strand_id
1 'polypeptide(L)'
;MACESALPAIMDEQALMGLNPNADACYRQRALAYFEQLKESLDGWEVCAEALAKGFYSDDHVKFFCFQVLEHQIKFRHGSLTAAQQQLIRETLMKWLQAQLMNVHPEKPFIRNKAAQVLALTFVMEFLTLWPKFFFDILNLVGLNSNGVDIYLRTLMAIDAEVVDRDILHSPEETRRNILIKDTMREQCIPALVESWFQILQTYQHTHSELTCQCLEVVGAYVSWIDLNLIANDRFVNLLLSHMSIEELREEACDCLFEIVNKGMEPVDKTKLVETLCQVLQSAGFFNIEQEEDVDFLAKFSRLVNGMGQSLVLSWTKLSKMVDVKVSVETLRAVEGKVPLMLQLLIHEDDDISANIVGFCYDYLLVLKQLSVSSRKQTLCLLLSFSPELLLEAVHRVFNATMQNWQTVQFMEVEVAIRLLYMLGEALPASHGAHFSGDTTKTSTLQSMMRTLVSCGVSEYQHSSVTLEFFETVVRYDKFFLVEPQHIPNFVCLVRSRVAYLFSRFIKTLHKHMNAFIEDILSRIQDLLELAPPENGFLALLSSDDQLFVFETAGVLIVNGESPAERKQALMRSLLTPLMEAFHMLLAKLPQEADEERQAVLADCLSHAVGFASRTSKAFSNKQTVKQCGCSEVYLDCLQTFLPALSCPVQRGPLRSAVRSFLHRMIICLEEEVLPFIPAASQHMLKDCEPRDLQEFIPLISQITAKFKNQVSPFLQEIFMPLVMAIFEVLSRPAEENDQTAALEKQMLRRSYFSFIQTIASSGMNEVMASQEAENIERVLFTIIQGAVDFPDPVAQKTCFIILSRLVELWGGKDGLVGFPDFIYKHIVPACFMAPLKPTFDLSDAQTVLTLSECTLTLHMIHLKRVIILIDINCVSPQELCQVLQQPDVKVLKNYMKVFFQQAKL
;
A
#
# COMPACT_ATOMS: atom_id res chain seq x y z
N MET A 1 -53.99 -17.27 48.30
CA MET A 1 -53.46 -15.98 48.78
C MET A 1 -52.02 -15.91 48.33
N ALA A 2 -51.53 -14.93 47.57
CA ALA A 2 -52.17 -13.89 46.78
C ALA A 2 -51.18 -13.54 45.66
N CYS A 3 -51.70 -13.17 44.48
CA CYS A 3 -51.03 -12.44 43.41
C CYS A 3 -49.84 -11.59 43.88
N GLU A 4 -48.62 -12.02 43.58
CA GLU A 4 -47.57 -11.06 43.25
C GLU A 4 -47.75 -10.70 41.78
N SER A 5 -48.17 -9.46 41.57
CA SER A 5 -48.28 -8.77 40.31
C SER A 5 -47.00 -8.94 39.48
N ALA A 6 -47.12 -9.64 38.35
CA ALA A 6 -46.18 -9.52 37.24
C ALA A 6 -46.25 -8.07 36.73
N LEU A 7 -45.46 -7.19 37.34
CA LEU A 7 -45.09 -5.92 36.75
C LEU A 7 -44.32 -6.25 35.46
N PRO A 8 -44.67 -5.65 34.31
CA PRO A 8 -43.85 -5.82 33.11
C PRO A 8 -42.43 -5.38 33.44
N ALA A 9 -41.43 -6.14 32.99
CA ALA A 9 -40.04 -5.75 33.12
C ALA A 9 -39.81 -4.52 32.22
N ILE A 10 -39.98 -3.33 32.79
CA ILE A 10 -39.76 -2.05 32.10
C ILE A 10 -38.27 -1.73 32.25
N MET A 11 -37.59 -1.42 31.14
CA MET A 11 -36.19 -0.96 31.15
C MET A 11 -36.08 0.33 31.97
N ASP A 12 -34.91 0.61 32.56
CA ASP A 12 -34.72 1.82 33.38
C ASP A 12 -34.96 3.10 32.56
N GLU A 13 -36.16 3.69 32.69
CA GLU A 13 -36.58 4.89 31.95
C GLU A 13 -35.65 6.09 32.17
N GLN A 14 -34.97 6.16 33.33
CA GLN A 14 -34.00 7.22 33.61
C GLN A 14 -32.69 7.03 32.84
N ALA A 15 -32.28 5.78 32.60
CA ALA A 15 -31.14 5.47 31.75
C ALA A 15 -31.46 5.73 30.28
N LEU A 16 -32.69 5.44 29.84
CA LEU A 16 -33.15 5.67 28.47
C LEU A 16 -33.19 7.16 28.08
N MET A 17 -33.37 8.08 29.04
CA MET A 17 -33.30 9.54 28.77
C MET A 17 -31.93 10.00 28.24
N GLY A 18 -30.86 9.23 28.50
CA GLY A 18 -29.53 9.51 27.99
C GLY A 18 -29.33 9.24 26.49
N LEU A 19 -30.28 8.57 25.82
CA LEU A 19 -30.26 8.32 24.38
C LEU A 19 -30.73 9.51 23.53
N ASN A 20 -31.31 10.53 24.15
CA ASN A 20 -31.70 11.74 23.45
C ASN A 20 -30.43 12.48 22.95
N PRO A 21 -30.35 12.90 21.68
CA PRO A 21 -29.22 13.65 21.14
C PRO A 21 -28.87 14.92 21.95
N ASN A 22 -29.84 15.45 22.68
CA ASN A 22 -29.69 16.64 23.53
C ASN A 22 -29.40 16.32 25.01
N ALA A 23 -29.21 15.06 25.40
CA ALA A 23 -28.91 14.67 26.78
C ALA A 23 -27.49 15.08 27.20
N ASP A 24 -27.29 15.46 28.46
CA ASP A 24 -25.96 15.79 29.02
C ASP A 24 -25.02 14.57 29.01
N ALA A 25 -23.71 14.83 28.97
CA ALA A 25 -22.67 13.79 28.91
C ALA A 25 -22.78 12.74 30.03
N CYS A 26 -23.20 13.15 31.24
CA CYS A 26 -23.39 12.24 32.38
C CYS A 26 -24.55 11.26 32.15
N TYR A 27 -25.66 11.71 31.55
CA TYR A 27 -26.79 10.83 31.22
C TYR A 27 -26.45 9.89 30.06
N ARG A 28 -25.68 10.33 29.06
CA ARG A 28 -25.18 9.45 27.99
C ARG A 28 -24.27 8.35 28.54
N GLN A 29 -23.35 8.69 29.44
CA GLN A 29 -22.45 7.73 30.07
C GLN A 29 -23.21 6.72 30.93
N ARG A 30 -24.24 7.16 31.66
CA ARG A 30 -25.13 6.27 32.42
C ARG A 30 -25.95 5.34 31.52
N ALA A 31 -26.44 5.84 30.38
CA ALA A 31 -27.13 5.02 29.38
C ALA A 31 -26.20 3.94 28.83
N LEU A 32 -24.98 4.31 28.39
CA LEU A 32 -23.97 3.37 27.89
C LEU A 32 -23.57 2.31 28.93
N ALA A 33 -23.38 2.69 30.19
CA ALA A 33 -23.05 1.75 31.26
C ALA A 33 -24.19 0.75 31.52
N TYR A 34 -25.44 1.22 31.53
CA TYR A 34 -26.61 0.36 31.65
C TYR A 34 -26.75 -0.60 30.46
N PHE A 35 -26.35 -0.15 29.27
CA PHE A 35 -26.38 -0.94 28.06
C PHE A 35 -25.34 -2.06 28.02
N GLU A 36 -24.10 -1.79 28.45
CA GLU A 36 -23.10 -2.85 28.61
C GLU A 36 -23.54 -3.84 29.70
N GLN A 37 -24.15 -3.35 30.79
CA GLN A 37 -24.72 -4.22 31.82
C GLN A 37 -25.80 -5.16 31.25
N LEU A 38 -26.67 -4.67 30.36
CA LEU A 38 -27.70 -5.51 29.72
C LEU A 38 -27.10 -6.57 28.79
N LYS A 39 -26.03 -6.26 28.05
CA LYS A 39 -25.31 -7.25 27.22
C LYS A 39 -24.60 -8.31 28.05
N GLU A 40 -24.03 -7.93 29.19
CA GLU A 40 -23.33 -8.85 30.07
C GLU A 40 -24.29 -9.77 30.83
N SER A 41 -25.48 -9.25 31.18
CA SER A 41 -26.50 -9.98 31.94
C SER A 41 -27.04 -11.22 31.20
N LEU A 42 -27.41 -12.26 31.96
CA LEU A 42 -27.93 -13.52 31.41
C LEU A 42 -29.38 -13.38 30.90
N ASP A 43 -30.18 -12.53 31.55
CA ASP A 43 -31.63 -12.40 31.30
C ASP A 43 -32.02 -11.01 30.74
N GLY A 44 -31.11 -10.04 30.66
CA GLY A 44 -31.44 -8.68 30.21
C GLY A 44 -31.87 -8.59 28.75
N TRP A 45 -31.52 -9.57 27.92
CA TRP A 45 -32.02 -9.67 26.54
C TRP A 45 -33.50 -10.05 26.48
N GLU A 46 -34.06 -10.74 27.48
CA GLU A 46 -35.49 -11.10 27.52
C GLU A 46 -36.37 -9.86 27.68
N VAL A 47 -35.89 -8.88 28.47
CA VAL A 47 -36.52 -7.57 28.64
C VAL A 47 -36.55 -6.81 27.31
N CYS A 48 -35.43 -6.81 26.58
CA CYS A 48 -35.35 -6.22 25.24
C CYS A 48 -36.26 -6.94 24.24
N ALA A 49 -36.38 -8.26 24.34
CA ALA A 49 -37.26 -9.06 23.48
C ALA A 49 -38.74 -8.72 23.72
N GLU A 50 -39.16 -8.66 24.98
CA GLU A 50 -40.54 -8.31 25.34
C GLU A 50 -40.89 -6.87 24.95
N ALA A 51 -39.94 -5.95 25.11
CA ALA A 51 -40.08 -4.56 24.68
C ALA A 51 -40.33 -4.41 23.17
N LEU A 52 -39.59 -5.18 22.35
CA LEU A 52 -39.77 -5.21 20.90
C LEU A 52 -41.09 -5.89 20.49
N ALA A 53 -41.45 -7.02 21.11
CA ALA A 53 -42.66 -7.77 20.75
C ALA A 53 -43.96 -7.01 21.08
N LYS A 54 -43.99 -6.28 22.20
CA LYS A 54 -45.17 -5.51 22.64
C LYS A 54 -45.19 -4.07 22.12
N GLY A 55 -44.09 -3.60 21.53
CA GLY A 55 -43.97 -2.23 21.04
C GLY A 55 -44.06 -1.17 22.15
N PHE A 56 -43.50 -1.46 23.34
CA PHE A 56 -43.62 -0.57 24.50
C PHE A 56 -42.97 0.80 24.32
N TYR A 57 -41.89 0.87 23.54
CA TYR A 57 -41.12 2.10 23.33
C TYR A 57 -41.29 2.60 21.89
N SER A 58 -41.69 3.88 21.76
CA SER A 58 -41.75 4.57 20.47
C SER A 58 -40.40 5.15 20.03
N ASP A 59 -39.42 5.23 20.92
CA ASP A 59 -38.09 5.78 20.62
C ASP A 59 -37.26 4.82 19.76
N ASP A 60 -36.82 5.32 18.60
CA ASP A 60 -36.06 4.58 17.60
C ASP A 60 -34.70 4.07 18.10
N HIS A 61 -34.02 4.83 18.97
CA HIS A 61 -32.72 4.44 19.50
C HIS A 61 -32.85 3.31 20.52
N VAL A 62 -33.95 3.31 21.29
CA VAL A 62 -34.25 2.23 22.23
C VAL A 62 -34.54 0.94 21.45
N LYS A 63 -35.35 1.01 20.39
CA LYS A 63 -35.61 -0.15 19.51
C LYS A 63 -34.33 -0.71 18.89
N PHE A 64 -33.48 0.16 18.33
CA PHE A 64 -32.20 -0.24 17.74
C PHE A 64 -31.29 -0.91 18.77
N PHE A 65 -31.24 -0.36 19.98
CA PHE A 65 -30.46 -0.93 21.07
C PHE A 65 -30.99 -2.30 21.51
N CYS A 66 -32.31 -2.48 21.63
CA CYS A 66 -32.90 -3.78 21.93
C CYS A 66 -32.49 -4.84 20.90
N PHE A 67 -32.47 -4.48 19.61
CA PHE A 67 -31.94 -5.37 18.57
C PHE A 67 -30.44 -5.64 18.73
N GLN A 68 -29.63 -4.65 19.13
CA GLN A 68 -28.20 -4.84 19.38
C GLN A 68 -27.92 -5.78 20.56
N VAL A 69 -28.73 -5.76 21.61
CA VAL A 69 -28.63 -6.72 22.72
C VAL A 69 -28.98 -8.13 22.25
N LEU A 70 -30.06 -8.27 21.48
CA LEU A 70 -30.44 -9.57 20.90
C LEU A 70 -29.36 -10.11 19.95
N GLU A 71 -28.78 -9.25 19.11
CA GLU A 71 -27.67 -9.60 18.22
C GLU A 71 -26.48 -10.17 19.01
N HIS A 72 -26.05 -9.48 20.08
CA HIS A 72 -24.94 -9.94 20.92
C HIS A 72 -25.23 -11.31 21.53
N GLN A 73 -26.46 -11.51 22.03
CA GLN A 73 -26.86 -12.78 22.62
C GLN A 73 -26.86 -13.92 21.61
N ILE A 74 -27.38 -13.69 20.39
CA ILE A 74 -27.42 -14.70 19.32
C ILE A 74 -26.01 -15.00 18.80
N LYS A 75 -25.14 -13.99 18.68
CA LYS A 75 -23.79 -14.19 18.14
C LYS A 75 -22.86 -14.94 19.09
N PHE A 76 -22.89 -14.62 20.39
CA PHE A 76 -21.89 -15.13 21.34
C PHE A 76 -22.41 -16.17 22.33
N ARG A 77 -23.72 -16.22 22.60
CA ARG A 77 -24.30 -17.03 23.69
C ARG A 77 -25.49 -17.90 23.26
N HIS A 78 -25.73 -18.08 21.96
CA HIS A 78 -26.86 -18.87 21.47
C HIS A 78 -26.82 -20.35 21.90
N GLY A 79 -25.62 -20.96 21.93
CA GLY A 79 -25.44 -22.35 22.36
C GLY A 79 -25.76 -22.61 23.84
N SER A 80 -25.80 -21.55 24.68
CA SER A 80 -26.16 -21.65 26.10
C SER A 80 -27.64 -21.38 26.39
N LEU A 81 -28.42 -21.00 25.38
CA LEU A 81 -29.85 -20.71 25.55
C LEU A 81 -30.67 -21.98 25.73
N THR A 82 -31.70 -21.92 26.57
CA THR A 82 -32.68 -23.01 26.69
C THR A 82 -33.60 -23.05 25.46
N ALA A 83 -34.23 -24.20 25.19
CA ALA A 83 -35.18 -24.34 24.09
C ALA A 83 -36.36 -23.34 24.16
N ALA A 84 -36.81 -23.01 25.38
CA ALA A 84 -37.86 -22.01 25.60
C ALA A 84 -37.37 -20.59 25.24
N GLN A 85 -36.12 -20.26 25.56
CA GLN A 85 -35.51 -18.97 25.22
C GLN A 85 -35.26 -18.82 23.72
N GLN A 86 -34.79 -19.88 23.05
CA GLN A 86 -34.67 -19.91 21.58
C GLN A 86 -36.02 -19.74 20.89
N GLN A 87 -37.09 -20.33 21.45
CA GLN A 87 -38.45 -20.10 20.97
C GLN A 87 -38.90 -18.64 21.21
N LEU A 88 -38.59 -18.05 22.36
CA LEU A 88 -38.93 -16.65 22.67
C LEU A 88 -38.31 -15.66 21.67
N ILE A 89 -37.04 -15.87 21.27
CA ILE A 89 -36.37 -15.05 20.24
C ILE A 89 -37.16 -15.11 18.93
N ARG A 90 -37.47 -16.31 18.44
CA ARG A 90 -38.23 -16.49 17.19
C ARG A 90 -39.62 -15.85 17.26
N GLU A 91 -40.34 -16.07 18.35
CA GLU A 91 -41.66 -15.47 18.54
C GLU A 91 -41.60 -13.94 18.58
N THR A 92 -40.57 -13.38 19.21
CA THR A 92 -40.35 -11.94 19.27
C THR A 92 -40.13 -11.35 17.88
N LEU A 93 -39.24 -11.95 17.10
CA LEU A 93 -38.94 -11.49 15.74
C LEU A 93 -40.17 -11.59 14.82
N MET A 94 -40.91 -12.70 14.90
CA MET A 94 -42.13 -12.89 14.10
C MET A 94 -43.27 -11.96 14.52
N LYS A 95 -43.47 -11.73 15.83
CA LYS A 95 -44.46 -10.76 16.35
C LYS A 95 -44.10 -9.33 15.96
N TRP A 96 -42.81 -8.97 16.02
CA TRP A 96 -42.35 -7.66 15.57
C TRP A 96 -42.58 -7.49 14.07
N LEU A 97 -42.23 -8.48 13.24
CA LEU A 97 -42.49 -8.46 11.80
C LEU A 97 -44.00 -8.33 11.49
N GLN A 98 -44.86 -9.07 12.20
CA GLN A 98 -46.32 -8.94 12.12
C GLN A 98 -46.80 -7.52 12.41
N ALA A 99 -46.25 -6.87 13.44
CA ALA A 99 -46.61 -5.50 13.78
C ALA A 99 -46.24 -4.52 12.64
N GLN A 100 -45.11 -4.73 11.97
CA GLN A 100 -44.68 -3.87 10.86
C GLN A 100 -45.60 -3.96 9.62
N LEU A 101 -46.24 -5.11 9.38
CA LEU A 101 -47.20 -5.27 8.28
C LEU A 101 -48.47 -4.42 8.47
N MET A 102 -48.81 -4.11 9.73
CA MET A 102 -49.99 -3.32 10.10
C MET A 102 -49.69 -1.81 10.24
N ASN A 103 -48.42 -1.42 10.19
CA ASN A 103 -47.99 -0.04 10.32
C ASN A 103 -48.22 0.74 9.02
N VAL A 104 -48.78 1.95 9.14
CA VAL A 104 -49.05 2.85 8.00
C VAL A 104 -47.77 3.46 7.44
N HIS A 105 -46.76 3.67 8.29
CA HIS A 105 -45.45 4.18 7.91
C HIS A 105 -44.36 3.17 8.23
N PRO A 106 -43.39 2.96 7.32
CA PRO A 106 -42.26 2.09 7.59
C PRO A 106 -41.36 2.70 8.69
N GLU A 107 -40.76 1.84 9.50
CA GLU A 107 -39.72 2.22 10.47
C GLU A 107 -38.49 2.82 9.76
N LYS A 108 -37.66 3.54 10.51
CA LYS A 108 -36.45 4.15 9.94
C LYS A 108 -35.50 3.08 9.37
N PRO A 109 -34.76 3.37 8.27
CA PRO A 109 -33.88 2.40 7.60
C PRO A 109 -32.90 1.67 8.54
N PHE A 110 -32.30 2.38 9.51
CA PHE A 110 -31.34 1.77 10.43
C PHE A 110 -31.97 0.73 11.37
N ILE A 111 -33.25 0.85 11.72
CA ILE A 111 -33.97 -0.15 12.52
C ILE A 111 -34.27 -1.37 11.66
N ARG A 112 -34.77 -1.16 10.44
CA ARG A 112 -35.09 -2.24 9.48
C ARG A 112 -33.84 -3.06 9.15
N ASN A 113 -32.71 -2.39 8.88
CA ASN A 113 -31.42 -3.04 8.68
C ASN A 113 -30.98 -3.84 9.90
N LYS A 114 -31.13 -3.28 11.11
CA LYS A 114 -30.74 -3.99 12.33
C LYS A 114 -31.62 -5.20 12.62
N ALA A 115 -32.93 -5.09 12.40
CA ALA A 115 -33.85 -6.21 12.52
C ALA A 115 -33.52 -7.32 11.50
N ALA A 116 -33.23 -6.96 10.25
CA ALA A 116 -32.79 -7.88 9.21
C ALA A 116 -31.49 -8.61 9.58
N GLN A 117 -30.52 -7.92 10.17
CA GLN A 117 -29.28 -8.53 10.66
C GLN A 117 -29.55 -9.55 11.78
N VAL A 118 -30.42 -9.22 12.74
CA VAL A 118 -30.80 -10.14 13.84
C VAL A 118 -31.56 -11.36 13.31
N LEU A 119 -32.46 -11.17 12.34
CA LEU A 119 -33.14 -12.26 11.62
C LEU A 119 -32.13 -13.17 10.89
N ALA A 120 -31.16 -12.59 10.19
CA ALA A 120 -30.12 -13.33 9.49
C ALA A 120 -29.23 -14.14 10.44
N LEU A 121 -28.79 -13.55 11.56
CA LEU A 121 -28.01 -14.28 12.57
C LEU A 121 -28.81 -15.43 13.20
N THR A 122 -30.09 -15.21 13.48
CA THR A 122 -30.99 -16.27 13.99
C THR A 122 -31.12 -17.39 12.97
N PHE A 123 -31.27 -17.06 11.70
CA PHE A 123 -31.27 -18.02 10.59
C PHE A 123 -29.96 -18.83 10.55
N VAL A 124 -28.80 -18.17 10.57
CA VAL A 124 -27.49 -18.83 10.49
C VAL A 124 -27.29 -19.83 11.64
N MET A 125 -27.82 -19.55 12.83
CA MET A 125 -27.70 -20.43 13.99
C MET A 125 -28.72 -21.57 14.00
N GLU A 126 -29.94 -21.35 13.52
CA GLU A 126 -31.07 -22.26 13.75
C GLU A 126 -31.58 -23.00 12.50
N PHE A 127 -31.24 -22.55 11.28
CA PHE A 127 -31.82 -23.06 10.03
C PHE A 127 -31.65 -24.57 9.84
N LEU A 128 -30.46 -25.11 10.15
CA LEU A 128 -30.16 -26.53 9.92
C LEU A 128 -30.85 -27.49 10.92
N THR A 129 -31.36 -26.98 12.04
CA THR A 129 -31.82 -27.82 13.16
C THR A 129 -33.20 -27.40 13.67
N LEU A 130 -33.32 -26.19 14.21
CA LEU A 130 -34.47 -25.73 14.99
C LEU A 130 -35.51 -24.99 14.15
N TRP A 131 -35.12 -24.38 13.04
CA TRP A 131 -36.01 -23.59 12.19
C TRP A 131 -35.80 -23.82 10.67
N PRO A 132 -35.98 -25.06 10.17
CA PRO A 132 -35.78 -25.38 8.75
C PRO A 132 -36.81 -24.73 7.82
N LYS A 133 -37.98 -24.31 8.34
CA LYS A 133 -39.05 -23.65 7.57
C LYS A 133 -38.98 -22.12 7.58
N PHE A 134 -37.87 -21.54 8.04
CA PHE A 134 -37.66 -20.09 8.16
C PHE A 134 -38.23 -19.26 7.00
N PHE A 135 -37.82 -19.55 5.76
CA PHE A 135 -38.26 -18.80 4.59
C PHE A 135 -39.76 -18.97 4.30
N PHE A 136 -40.30 -20.17 4.49
CA PHE A 136 -41.74 -20.41 4.27
C PHE A 136 -42.58 -19.65 5.30
N ASP A 137 -42.15 -19.61 6.56
CA ASP A 137 -42.87 -18.90 7.62
C ASP A 137 -42.84 -17.38 7.38
N ILE A 138 -41.70 -16.81 6.97
CA ILE A 138 -41.57 -15.39 6.63
C ILE A 138 -42.39 -15.05 5.38
N LEU A 139 -42.27 -15.82 4.30
CA LEU A 139 -43.01 -15.56 3.06
C LEU A 139 -44.52 -15.67 3.25
N ASN A 140 -44.99 -16.66 4.03
CA ASN A 140 -46.41 -16.80 4.35
C ASN A 140 -46.94 -15.63 5.17
N LEU A 141 -46.10 -15.04 6.03
CA LEU A 141 -46.46 -13.90 6.85
C LEU A 141 -46.46 -12.59 6.05
N VAL A 142 -45.41 -12.35 5.28
CA VAL A 142 -45.20 -11.10 4.52
C VAL A 142 -46.12 -11.02 3.30
N GLY A 143 -46.33 -12.14 2.60
CA GLY A 143 -47.05 -12.17 1.34
C GLY A 143 -46.46 -11.18 0.32
N LEU A 144 -47.30 -10.28 -0.20
CA LEU A 144 -46.90 -9.19 -1.08
C LEU A 144 -47.08 -7.82 -0.40
N ASN A 145 -47.02 -7.71 0.93
CA ASN A 145 -47.08 -6.41 1.62
C ASN A 145 -45.74 -5.66 1.47
N SER A 146 -45.76 -4.40 1.01
CA SER A 146 -44.55 -3.63 0.70
C SER A 146 -43.59 -3.48 1.90
N ASN A 147 -44.11 -3.17 3.09
CA ASN A 147 -43.30 -3.02 4.30
C ASN A 147 -42.64 -4.34 4.72
N GLY A 148 -43.38 -5.45 4.60
CA GLY A 148 -42.85 -6.77 4.90
C GLY A 148 -41.81 -7.24 3.88
N VAL A 149 -42.05 -6.95 2.60
CA VAL A 149 -41.14 -7.34 1.50
C VAL A 149 -39.81 -6.60 1.62
N ASP A 150 -39.81 -5.31 1.97
CA ASP A 150 -38.57 -4.56 2.23
C ASP A 150 -37.72 -5.22 3.35
N ILE A 151 -38.33 -5.61 4.47
CA ILE A 151 -37.61 -6.30 5.56
C ILE A 151 -37.11 -7.68 5.09
N TYR A 152 -37.91 -8.40 4.32
CA TYR A 152 -37.53 -9.70 3.76
C TYR A 152 -36.32 -9.59 2.81
N LEU A 153 -36.30 -8.63 1.88
CA LEU A 153 -35.19 -8.40 0.96
C LEU A 153 -33.91 -7.99 1.70
N ARG A 154 -34.01 -7.09 2.69
CA ARG A 154 -32.87 -6.73 3.56
C ARG A 154 -32.34 -7.94 4.35
N THR A 155 -33.24 -8.83 4.79
CA THR A 155 -32.85 -10.06 5.49
C THR A 155 -32.09 -11.00 4.55
N LEU A 156 -32.51 -11.12 3.29
CA LEU A 156 -31.76 -11.91 2.29
C LEU A 156 -30.36 -11.36 2.02
N MET A 157 -30.21 -10.04 1.91
CA MET A 157 -28.88 -9.41 1.78
C MET A 157 -28.01 -9.62 3.03
N ALA A 158 -28.60 -9.53 4.23
CA ALA A 158 -27.88 -9.81 5.47
C ALA A 158 -27.45 -11.29 5.58
N ILE A 159 -28.25 -12.23 5.09
CA ILE A 159 -27.87 -13.65 5.00
C ILE A 159 -26.72 -13.85 4.01
N ASP A 160 -26.75 -13.17 2.86
CA ASP A 160 -25.68 -13.25 1.87
C ASP A 160 -24.35 -12.76 2.45
N ALA A 161 -24.35 -11.62 3.15
CA ALA A 161 -23.19 -11.08 3.84
C ALA A 161 -22.57 -12.05 4.87
N GLU A 162 -23.39 -12.78 5.65
CA GLU A 162 -22.88 -13.69 6.69
C GLU A 162 -22.51 -15.09 6.18
N VAL A 163 -23.02 -15.53 5.02
CA VAL A 163 -22.91 -16.93 4.55
C VAL A 163 -22.11 -17.08 3.24
N VAL A 164 -22.18 -16.07 2.37
CA VAL A 164 -21.71 -16.14 0.99
C VAL A 164 -20.51 -15.23 0.76
N ASP A 165 -20.51 -14.04 1.37
CA ASP A 165 -19.44 -13.05 1.22
C ASP A 165 -18.06 -13.65 1.56
N ARG A 166 -17.13 -13.48 0.63
CA ARG A 166 -15.78 -14.04 0.68
C ARG A 166 -14.76 -13.06 1.27
N ASP A 167 -15.12 -11.79 1.38
CA ASP A 167 -14.24 -10.76 1.92
C ASP A 167 -14.22 -10.79 3.45
N ILE A 168 -15.24 -11.40 4.07
CA ILE A 168 -15.29 -11.68 5.51
C ILE A 168 -14.48 -12.94 5.82
N LEU A 169 -13.44 -12.77 6.65
CA LEU A 169 -12.62 -13.88 7.14
C LEU A 169 -13.41 -14.72 8.16
N HIS A 170 -13.84 -15.90 7.73
CA HIS A 170 -14.54 -16.87 8.56
C HIS A 170 -13.58 -17.88 9.18
N SER A 171 -13.89 -18.34 10.39
CA SER A 171 -13.22 -19.50 10.99
C SER A 171 -13.47 -20.77 10.15
N PRO A 172 -12.64 -21.82 10.28
CA PRO A 172 -12.85 -23.09 9.56
C PRO A 172 -14.18 -23.76 9.93
N GLU A 173 -14.66 -23.57 11.16
CA GLU A 173 -15.95 -24.10 11.63
C GLU A 173 -17.13 -23.36 10.98
N GLU A 174 -17.08 -22.02 10.94
CA GLU A 174 -18.09 -21.18 10.27
C GLU A 174 -18.14 -21.46 8.78
N THR A 175 -16.98 -21.60 8.12
CA THR A 175 -16.91 -21.95 6.70
C THR A 175 -17.62 -23.28 6.42
N ARG A 176 -17.41 -24.29 7.27
CA ARG A 176 -18.08 -25.59 7.14
C ARG A 176 -19.59 -25.48 7.33
N ARG A 177 -20.04 -24.72 8.33
CA ARG A 177 -21.46 -24.44 8.57
C ARG A 177 -22.09 -23.72 7.36
N ASN A 178 -21.43 -22.69 6.84
CA ASN A 178 -21.94 -21.88 5.73
C ASN A 178 -22.06 -22.70 4.43
N ILE A 179 -21.15 -23.66 4.18
CA ILE A 179 -21.30 -24.63 3.08
C ILE A 179 -22.59 -25.46 3.26
N LEU A 180 -22.80 -26.01 4.46
CA LEU A 180 -23.97 -26.84 4.74
C LEU A 180 -25.30 -26.06 4.64
N ILE A 181 -25.31 -24.80 5.10
CA ILE A 181 -26.46 -23.89 4.94
C ILE A 181 -26.78 -23.71 3.45
N LYS A 182 -25.78 -23.37 2.62
CA LYS A 182 -25.98 -23.15 1.18
C LYS A 182 -26.51 -24.39 0.47
N ASP A 183 -25.94 -25.55 0.75
CA ASP A 183 -26.38 -26.80 0.12
C ASP A 183 -27.82 -27.15 0.53
N THR A 184 -28.16 -26.99 1.81
CA THR A 184 -29.53 -27.21 2.31
C THR A 184 -30.52 -26.21 1.70
N MET A 185 -30.12 -24.93 1.56
CA MET A 185 -30.95 -23.91 0.91
C MET A 185 -31.25 -24.27 -0.55
N ARG A 186 -30.25 -24.69 -1.32
CA ARG A 186 -30.40 -25.09 -2.73
C ARG A 186 -31.44 -26.19 -2.90
N GLU A 187 -31.44 -27.17 -2.00
CA GLU A 187 -32.37 -28.30 -2.06
C GLU A 187 -33.80 -27.95 -1.63
N GLN A 188 -33.95 -27.08 -0.62
CA GLN A 188 -35.24 -26.93 0.08
C GLN A 188 -35.99 -25.64 -0.23
N CYS A 189 -35.30 -24.50 -0.36
CA CYS A 189 -35.96 -23.19 -0.37
C CYS A 189 -35.67 -22.32 -1.60
N ILE A 190 -34.52 -22.46 -2.26
CA ILE A 190 -34.13 -21.60 -3.40
C ILE A 190 -35.21 -21.51 -4.50
N PRO A 191 -35.84 -22.60 -4.98
CA PRO A 191 -36.88 -22.49 -6.01
C PRO A 191 -38.09 -21.63 -5.58
N ALA A 192 -38.48 -21.71 -4.30
CA ALA A 192 -39.56 -20.89 -3.76
C ALA A 192 -39.14 -19.42 -3.60
N LEU A 193 -37.88 -19.16 -3.22
CA LEU A 193 -37.32 -17.81 -3.16
C LEU A 193 -37.30 -17.16 -4.54
N VAL A 194 -36.83 -17.86 -5.57
CA VAL A 194 -36.81 -17.35 -6.96
C VAL A 194 -38.21 -17.01 -7.46
N GLU A 195 -39.21 -17.86 -7.18
CA GLU A 195 -40.60 -17.54 -7.54
C GLU A 195 -41.13 -16.33 -6.75
N SER A 196 -40.76 -16.18 -5.47
CA SER A 196 -41.12 -14.98 -4.69
C SER A 196 -40.52 -13.70 -5.28
N TRP A 197 -39.25 -13.73 -5.71
CA TRP A 197 -38.58 -12.59 -6.34
C TRP A 197 -39.26 -12.23 -7.66
N PHE A 198 -39.60 -13.23 -8.48
CA PHE A 198 -40.34 -12.99 -9.72
C PHE A 198 -41.69 -12.31 -9.45
N GLN A 199 -42.45 -12.77 -8.45
CA GLN A 199 -43.75 -12.18 -8.10
C GLN A 199 -43.61 -10.75 -7.57
N ILE A 200 -42.60 -10.47 -6.75
CA ILE A 200 -42.29 -9.14 -6.23
C ILE A 200 -41.97 -8.20 -7.40
N LEU A 201 -41.03 -8.58 -8.27
CA LEU A 201 -40.63 -7.83 -9.45
C LEU A 201 -41.82 -7.49 -10.35
N GLN A 202 -42.68 -8.48 -10.65
CA GLN A 202 -43.86 -8.27 -11.50
C GLN A 202 -44.93 -7.38 -10.85
N THR A 203 -45.11 -7.47 -9.53
CA THR A 203 -46.14 -6.71 -8.81
C THR A 203 -45.74 -5.25 -8.65
N TYR A 204 -44.46 -4.99 -8.39
CA TYR A 204 -43.96 -3.68 -7.98
C TYR A 204 -43.30 -2.85 -9.09
N GLN A 205 -43.11 -3.41 -10.30
CA GLN A 205 -42.47 -2.78 -11.48
C GLN A 205 -42.92 -1.35 -11.81
N HIS A 206 -44.15 -0.93 -11.45
CA HIS A 206 -44.68 0.41 -11.74
C HIS A 206 -45.13 1.19 -10.50
N THR A 207 -45.01 0.62 -9.30
CA THR A 207 -45.57 1.22 -8.08
C THR A 207 -44.52 1.52 -7.01
N HIS A 208 -43.48 0.70 -6.88
CA HIS A 208 -42.42 0.86 -5.88
C HIS A 208 -41.07 0.53 -6.51
N SER A 209 -40.39 1.53 -7.08
CA SER A 209 -39.11 1.35 -7.76
C SER A 209 -37.99 0.95 -6.79
N GLU A 210 -37.86 1.61 -5.64
CA GLU A 210 -36.83 1.27 -4.63
C GLU A 210 -36.88 -0.20 -4.21
N LEU A 211 -38.08 -0.74 -3.99
CA LEU A 211 -38.28 -2.14 -3.59
C LEU A 211 -37.99 -3.12 -4.74
N THR A 212 -38.24 -2.69 -5.98
CA THR A 212 -37.91 -3.46 -7.19
C THR A 212 -36.39 -3.49 -7.40
N CYS A 213 -35.70 -2.37 -7.21
CA CYS A 213 -34.23 -2.28 -7.22
C CYS A 213 -33.60 -3.18 -6.15
N GLN A 214 -34.04 -3.10 -4.90
CA GLN A 214 -33.57 -4.00 -3.83
C GLN A 214 -33.79 -5.48 -4.18
N CYS A 215 -34.89 -5.81 -4.86
CA CYS A 215 -35.12 -7.19 -5.30
C CYS A 215 -34.16 -7.61 -6.41
N LEU A 216 -33.80 -6.70 -7.34
CA LEU A 216 -32.80 -6.96 -8.38
C LEU A 216 -31.39 -7.14 -7.78
N GLU A 217 -31.02 -6.33 -6.79
CA GLU A 217 -29.77 -6.48 -6.03
C GLU A 217 -29.68 -7.86 -5.35
N VAL A 218 -30.75 -8.29 -4.68
CA VAL A 218 -30.85 -9.62 -4.05
C VAL A 218 -30.68 -10.73 -5.08
N VAL A 219 -31.35 -10.61 -6.24
CA VAL A 219 -31.21 -11.59 -7.32
C VAL A 219 -29.76 -11.64 -7.79
N GLY A 220 -29.13 -10.49 -8.04
CA GLY A 220 -27.73 -10.37 -8.44
C GLY A 220 -26.77 -11.08 -7.48
N ALA A 221 -26.88 -10.81 -6.17
CA ALA A 221 -26.02 -11.43 -5.15
C ALA A 221 -26.15 -12.97 -5.12
N TYR A 222 -27.38 -13.48 -5.19
CA TYR A 222 -27.66 -14.92 -5.08
C TYR A 222 -27.30 -15.71 -6.35
N VAL A 223 -27.32 -15.07 -7.53
CA VAL A 223 -26.97 -15.70 -8.83
C VAL A 223 -25.61 -16.39 -8.79
N SER A 224 -24.66 -15.84 -8.03
CA SER A 224 -23.28 -16.35 -7.92
C SER A 224 -23.21 -17.82 -7.46
N TRP A 225 -24.19 -18.32 -6.70
CA TRP A 225 -24.15 -19.65 -6.09
C TRP A 225 -25.41 -20.50 -6.25
N ILE A 226 -26.55 -20.00 -6.74
CA ILE A 226 -27.76 -20.82 -6.99
C ILE A 226 -27.70 -21.56 -8.34
N ASP A 227 -28.69 -22.41 -8.68
CA ASP A 227 -28.79 -22.99 -10.03
C ASP A 227 -29.17 -21.90 -11.06
N LEU A 228 -28.40 -21.82 -12.16
CA LEU A 228 -28.60 -20.79 -13.18
C LEU A 228 -29.93 -20.97 -13.91
N ASN A 229 -30.40 -22.21 -14.10
CA ASN A 229 -31.61 -22.48 -14.88
C ASN A 229 -32.88 -21.87 -14.25
N LEU A 230 -32.84 -21.58 -12.95
CA LEU A 230 -33.93 -20.93 -12.23
C LEU A 230 -34.10 -19.46 -12.63
N ILE A 231 -33.03 -18.79 -13.06
CA ILE A 231 -33.02 -17.36 -13.42
C ILE A 231 -32.77 -17.16 -14.92
N ALA A 232 -31.87 -17.90 -15.56
CA ALA A 232 -31.59 -17.79 -16.99
C ALA A 232 -32.60 -18.56 -17.84
N ASN A 233 -33.89 -18.25 -17.68
CA ASN A 233 -34.98 -18.77 -18.50
C ASN A 233 -35.73 -17.62 -19.18
N ASP A 234 -36.47 -17.95 -20.25
CA ASP A 234 -37.18 -16.95 -21.06
C ASP A 234 -38.13 -16.09 -20.23
N ARG A 235 -38.79 -16.65 -19.21
CA ARG A 235 -39.73 -15.90 -18.36
C ARG A 235 -39.02 -14.79 -17.58
N PHE A 236 -37.91 -15.11 -16.91
CA PHE A 236 -37.21 -14.18 -16.03
C PHE A 236 -36.34 -13.19 -16.82
N VAL A 237 -35.65 -13.65 -17.87
CA VAL A 237 -34.82 -12.77 -18.71
C VAL A 237 -35.67 -11.73 -19.43
N ASN A 238 -36.84 -12.10 -19.97
CA ASN A 238 -37.75 -11.11 -20.59
C ASN A 238 -38.26 -10.07 -19.58
N LEU A 239 -38.45 -10.45 -18.31
CA LEU A 239 -38.82 -9.50 -17.26
C LEU A 239 -37.68 -8.50 -17.00
N LEU A 240 -36.44 -8.98 -16.88
CA LEU A 240 -35.27 -8.10 -16.71
C LEU A 240 -35.11 -7.13 -17.88
N LEU A 241 -35.33 -7.59 -19.10
CA LEU A 241 -35.28 -6.73 -20.30
C LEU A 241 -36.40 -5.68 -20.30
N SER A 242 -37.59 -6.03 -19.82
CA SER A 242 -38.66 -5.05 -19.66
C SER A 242 -38.32 -3.98 -18.63
N HIS A 243 -37.61 -4.35 -17.55
CA HIS A 243 -37.12 -3.39 -16.55
C HIS A 243 -35.98 -2.52 -17.07
N MET A 244 -35.14 -3.03 -17.98
CA MET A 244 -34.13 -2.20 -18.66
C MET A 244 -34.74 -1.07 -19.52
N SER A 245 -36.01 -1.19 -19.91
CA SER A 245 -36.75 -0.13 -20.61
C SER A 245 -37.41 0.88 -19.65
N ILE A 246 -37.30 0.71 -18.33
CA ILE A 246 -37.86 1.60 -17.31
C ILE A 246 -36.72 2.41 -16.69
N GLU A 247 -36.80 3.74 -16.79
CA GLU A 247 -35.75 4.68 -16.37
C GLU A 247 -35.25 4.45 -14.93
N GLU A 248 -36.15 4.26 -13.97
CA GLU A 248 -35.78 4.07 -12.56
C GLU A 248 -35.17 2.69 -12.24
N LEU A 249 -35.33 1.68 -13.12
CA LEU A 249 -34.95 0.29 -12.86
C LEU A 249 -33.81 -0.20 -13.75
N ARG A 250 -33.49 0.52 -14.81
CA ARG A 250 -32.63 0.06 -15.90
C ARG A 250 -31.20 -0.23 -15.46
N GLU A 251 -30.67 0.54 -14.51
CA GLU A 251 -29.32 0.33 -13.97
C GLU A 251 -29.22 -0.98 -13.20
N GLU A 252 -30.11 -1.21 -12.23
CA GLU A 252 -30.13 -2.42 -11.40
C GLU A 252 -30.50 -3.66 -12.21
N ALA A 253 -31.35 -3.52 -13.22
CA ALA A 253 -31.64 -4.61 -14.16
C ALA A 253 -30.40 -4.98 -14.98
N CYS A 254 -29.59 -3.99 -15.38
CA CYS A 254 -28.34 -4.20 -16.11
C CYS A 254 -27.27 -4.86 -15.21
N ASP A 255 -27.12 -4.42 -13.96
CA ASP A 255 -26.21 -5.04 -13.00
C ASP A 255 -26.62 -6.48 -12.68
N CYS A 256 -27.93 -6.76 -12.55
CA CYS A 256 -28.42 -8.13 -12.39
C CYS A 256 -28.05 -9.03 -13.59
N LEU A 257 -28.14 -8.51 -14.82
CA LEU A 257 -27.69 -9.25 -16.02
C LEU A 257 -26.17 -9.44 -16.03
N PHE A 258 -25.41 -8.48 -15.52
CA PHE A 258 -23.95 -8.59 -15.39
C PHE A 258 -23.56 -9.72 -14.44
N GLU A 259 -24.24 -9.85 -13.29
CA GLU A 259 -24.01 -10.97 -12.37
C GLU A 259 -24.34 -12.34 -12.99
N ILE A 260 -25.43 -12.41 -13.79
CA ILE A 260 -25.76 -13.60 -14.59
C ILE A 260 -24.63 -13.94 -15.56
N VAL A 261 -24.07 -12.94 -16.23
CA VAL A 261 -22.94 -13.09 -17.16
C VAL A 261 -21.65 -13.46 -16.44
N ASN A 262 -21.42 -13.05 -15.19
CA ASN A 262 -20.17 -13.35 -14.46
C ASN A 262 -20.16 -14.70 -13.76
N LYS A 263 -21.33 -15.30 -13.50
CA LYS A 263 -21.44 -16.58 -12.81
C LYS A 263 -20.52 -17.68 -13.38
N GLY A 264 -19.67 -18.28 -12.55
CA GLY A 264 -18.78 -19.36 -12.99
C GLY A 264 -19.52 -20.57 -13.59
N MET A 265 -19.17 -20.97 -14.82
CA MET A 265 -19.73 -22.13 -15.52
C MET A 265 -18.74 -22.70 -16.55
N GLU A 266 -19.08 -23.86 -17.13
CA GLU A 266 -18.27 -24.49 -18.17
C GLU A 266 -18.17 -23.61 -19.43
N PRO A 267 -17.00 -23.55 -20.10
CA PRO A 267 -16.76 -22.60 -21.19
C PRO A 267 -17.76 -22.67 -22.35
N VAL A 268 -18.22 -23.87 -22.71
CA VAL A 268 -19.15 -24.06 -23.84
C VAL A 268 -20.53 -23.50 -23.52
N ASP A 269 -21.02 -23.73 -22.30
CA ASP A 269 -22.32 -23.25 -21.85
C ASP A 269 -22.27 -21.74 -21.59
N LYS A 270 -21.13 -21.22 -21.12
CA LYS A 270 -20.89 -19.77 -21.01
C LYS A 270 -21.00 -19.08 -22.36
N THR A 271 -20.34 -19.59 -23.40
CA THR A 271 -20.41 -19.01 -24.75
C THR A 271 -21.86 -18.96 -25.26
N LYS A 272 -22.63 -20.05 -25.07
CA LYS A 272 -24.05 -20.08 -25.48
C LYS A 272 -24.91 -19.08 -24.72
N LEU A 273 -24.73 -18.97 -23.40
CA LEU A 273 -25.46 -18.02 -22.56
C LEU A 273 -25.22 -16.58 -23.02
N VAL A 274 -23.96 -16.20 -23.19
CA VAL A 274 -23.57 -14.84 -23.60
C VAL A 274 -24.08 -14.53 -25.01
N GLU A 275 -23.97 -15.46 -25.96
CA GLU A 275 -24.50 -15.26 -27.31
C GLU A 275 -26.02 -15.12 -27.33
N THR A 276 -26.74 -15.93 -26.55
CA THR A 276 -28.21 -15.85 -26.45
C THR A 276 -28.62 -14.50 -25.86
N LEU A 277 -28.00 -14.10 -24.74
CA LEU A 277 -28.29 -12.81 -24.11
C LEU A 277 -27.97 -11.63 -25.03
N CYS A 278 -26.84 -11.69 -25.74
CA CYS A 278 -26.46 -10.67 -26.72
C CYS A 278 -27.49 -10.53 -27.85
N GLN A 279 -28.02 -11.63 -28.37
CA GLN A 279 -29.05 -11.60 -29.42
C GLN A 279 -30.34 -10.96 -28.92
N VAL A 280 -30.76 -11.26 -27.68
CA VAL A 280 -31.98 -10.68 -27.12
C VAL A 280 -31.81 -9.20 -26.78
N LEU A 281 -30.66 -8.79 -26.24
CA LEU A 281 -30.38 -7.36 -26.02
C LEU A 281 -30.31 -6.57 -27.33
N GLN A 282 -29.74 -7.18 -28.39
CA GLN A 282 -29.70 -6.56 -29.71
C GLN A 282 -31.10 -6.43 -30.32
N SER A 283 -31.96 -7.44 -30.18
CA SER A 283 -33.34 -7.38 -30.70
C SER A 283 -34.22 -6.39 -29.92
N ALA A 284 -33.92 -6.18 -28.65
CA ALA A 284 -34.56 -5.17 -27.80
C ALA A 284 -34.06 -3.73 -28.07
N GLY A 285 -32.99 -3.55 -28.85
CA GLY A 285 -32.50 -2.24 -29.29
C GLY A 285 -31.49 -1.54 -28.38
N PHE A 286 -30.97 -2.20 -27.33
CA PHE A 286 -30.03 -1.61 -26.36
C PHE A 286 -28.61 -1.35 -26.91
N PHE A 287 -28.32 -1.74 -28.16
CA PHE A 287 -26.99 -1.58 -28.78
C PHE A 287 -26.82 -0.23 -29.50
N ASN A 288 -27.84 0.62 -29.51
CA ASN A 288 -27.81 1.94 -30.15
C ASN A 288 -27.17 3.00 -29.22
N ILE A 289 -25.86 2.87 -28.94
CA ILE A 289 -25.13 3.73 -27.99
C ILE A 289 -25.22 5.22 -28.36
N GLU A 290 -25.16 5.57 -29.65
CA GLU A 290 -25.20 6.98 -30.10
C GLU A 290 -26.53 7.70 -29.82
N GLN A 291 -27.60 6.96 -29.54
CA GLN A 291 -28.93 7.52 -29.26
C GLN A 291 -29.25 7.54 -27.76
N GLU A 292 -28.36 6.99 -26.93
CA GLU A 292 -28.56 6.90 -25.50
C GLU A 292 -27.93 8.13 -24.82
N GLU A 293 -28.78 8.99 -24.24
CA GLU A 293 -28.34 10.21 -23.56
C GLU A 293 -28.02 9.99 -22.06
N ASP A 294 -28.43 8.85 -21.52
CA ASP A 294 -28.26 8.46 -20.11
C ASP A 294 -26.87 7.84 -19.87
N VAL A 295 -25.96 8.67 -19.37
CA VAL A 295 -24.56 8.31 -19.09
C VAL A 295 -24.48 7.28 -17.95
N ASP A 296 -25.31 7.39 -16.93
CA ASP A 296 -25.28 6.49 -15.75
C ASP A 296 -25.69 5.07 -16.16
N PHE A 297 -26.74 4.94 -16.97
CA PHE A 297 -27.09 3.67 -17.58
C PHE A 297 -26.00 3.16 -18.52
N LEU A 298 -25.44 4.00 -19.39
CA LEU A 298 -24.36 3.58 -20.29
C LEU A 298 -23.12 3.09 -19.54
N ALA A 299 -22.82 3.64 -18.37
CA ALA A 299 -21.74 3.18 -17.50
C ALA A 299 -22.02 1.78 -16.91
N LYS A 300 -23.28 1.45 -16.62
CA LYS A 300 -23.69 0.10 -16.19
C LYS A 300 -23.70 -0.87 -17.38
N PHE A 301 -24.18 -0.42 -18.54
CA PHE A 301 -24.20 -1.19 -19.77
C PHE A 301 -22.79 -1.50 -20.29
N SER A 302 -21.85 -0.55 -20.19
CA SER A 302 -20.44 -0.78 -20.57
C SER A 302 -19.78 -1.83 -19.68
N ARG A 303 -20.12 -1.88 -18.38
CA ARG A 303 -19.71 -2.98 -17.48
C ARG A 303 -20.29 -4.32 -17.91
N LEU A 304 -21.57 -4.38 -18.31
CA LEU A 304 -22.18 -5.59 -18.87
C LEU A 304 -21.44 -6.08 -20.11
N VAL A 305 -21.18 -5.19 -21.08
CA VAL A 305 -20.44 -5.52 -22.31
C VAL A 305 -19.01 -5.98 -21.99
N ASN A 306 -18.33 -5.31 -21.05
CA ASN A 306 -17.02 -5.71 -20.57
C ASN A 306 -17.06 -7.13 -19.99
N GLY A 307 -18.01 -7.42 -19.09
CA GLY A 307 -18.19 -8.73 -18.47
C GLY A 307 -18.47 -9.84 -19.48
N MET A 308 -19.28 -9.56 -20.51
CA MET A 308 -19.51 -10.48 -21.63
C MET A 308 -18.22 -10.77 -22.39
N GLY A 309 -17.47 -9.74 -22.75
CA GLY A 309 -16.21 -9.85 -23.48
C GLY A 309 -15.16 -10.65 -22.70
N GLN A 310 -14.93 -10.30 -21.43
CA GLN A 310 -13.98 -10.98 -20.56
C GLN A 310 -14.38 -12.44 -20.32
N SER A 311 -15.66 -12.72 -20.08
CA SER A 311 -16.17 -14.09 -19.93
C SER A 311 -15.93 -14.95 -21.18
N LEU A 312 -16.12 -14.38 -22.38
CA LEU A 312 -15.85 -15.07 -23.64
C LEU A 312 -14.35 -15.29 -23.87
N VAL A 313 -13.50 -14.30 -23.56
CA VAL A 313 -12.04 -14.43 -23.67
C VAL A 313 -11.50 -15.50 -22.71
N LEU A 314 -11.98 -15.53 -21.47
CA LEU A 314 -11.64 -16.57 -20.50
C LEU A 314 -12.10 -17.95 -20.98
N SER A 315 -13.31 -18.05 -21.54
CA SER A 315 -13.84 -19.30 -22.11
C SER A 315 -13.00 -19.78 -23.29
N TRP A 316 -12.64 -18.89 -24.21
CA TRP A 316 -11.74 -19.19 -25.32
C TRP A 316 -10.37 -19.66 -24.84
N THR A 317 -9.79 -19.01 -23.83
CA THR A 317 -8.45 -19.34 -23.29
C THR A 317 -8.41 -20.71 -22.62
N LYS A 318 -9.52 -21.14 -22.00
CA LYS A 318 -9.67 -22.50 -21.46
C LYS A 318 -9.84 -23.52 -22.59
N LEU A 319 -10.70 -23.23 -23.56
CA LEU A 319 -11.00 -24.12 -24.69
C LEU A 319 -9.83 -24.27 -25.66
N SER A 320 -9.02 -23.24 -25.89
CA SER A 320 -7.86 -23.29 -26.79
C SER A 320 -6.75 -24.21 -26.29
N LYS A 321 -6.71 -24.49 -24.98
CA LYS A 321 -5.81 -25.47 -24.36
C LYS A 321 -6.38 -26.90 -24.44
N MET A 322 -7.69 -27.05 -24.66
CA MET A 322 -8.34 -28.34 -24.88
C MET A 322 -8.31 -28.68 -26.39
N VAL A 323 -8.29 -29.96 -26.75
CA VAL A 323 -8.09 -30.42 -28.15
C VAL A 323 -9.30 -30.15 -29.06
N ASP A 324 -10.35 -29.46 -28.58
CA ASP A 324 -11.56 -29.17 -29.35
C ASP A 324 -11.45 -27.88 -30.17
N VAL A 325 -10.90 -28.01 -31.37
CA VAL A 325 -10.60 -26.91 -32.29
C VAL A 325 -11.87 -26.23 -32.83
N LYS A 326 -13.02 -26.92 -32.89
CA LYS A 326 -14.24 -26.35 -33.47
C LYS A 326 -14.91 -25.36 -32.52
N VAL A 327 -15.09 -25.75 -31.26
CA VAL A 327 -15.78 -24.94 -30.25
C VAL A 327 -14.93 -23.71 -29.85
N SER A 328 -13.60 -23.84 -29.88
CA SER A 328 -12.69 -22.71 -29.67
C SER A 328 -12.77 -21.67 -30.80
N VAL A 329 -12.92 -22.09 -32.06
CA VAL A 329 -13.11 -21.16 -33.19
C VAL A 329 -14.47 -20.45 -33.13
N GLU A 330 -15.53 -21.16 -32.75
CA GLU A 330 -16.86 -20.55 -32.55
C GLU A 330 -16.84 -19.51 -31.42
N THR A 331 -16.18 -19.81 -30.31
CA THR A 331 -16.03 -18.86 -29.19
C THR A 331 -15.18 -17.65 -29.59
N LEU A 332 -14.13 -17.84 -30.41
CA LEU A 332 -13.34 -16.72 -30.93
C LEU A 332 -14.18 -15.80 -31.82
N ARG A 333 -15.02 -16.37 -32.68
CA ARG A 333 -15.95 -15.59 -33.52
C ARG A 333 -16.95 -14.81 -32.66
N ALA A 334 -17.44 -15.40 -31.58
CA ALA A 334 -18.28 -14.69 -30.61
C ALA A 334 -17.54 -13.49 -30.04
N VAL A 335 -16.29 -13.64 -29.57
CA VAL A 335 -15.46 -12.52 -29.08
C VAL A 335 -15.31 -11.43 -30.15
N GLU A 336 -14.90 -11.79 -31.37
CA GLU A 336 -14.70 -10.84 -32.48
C GLU A 336 -15.97 -10.08 -32.85
N GLY A 337 -17.15 -10.70 -32.71
CA GLY A 337 -18.43 -10.06 -32.94
C GLY A 337 -18.75 -8.89 -31.98
N LYS A 338 -18.09 -8.81 -30.81
CA LYS A 338 -18.32 -7.74 -29.82
C LYS A 338 -17.23 -6.66 -29.84
N VAL A 339 -16.16 -6.85 -30.61
CA VAL A 339 -15.08 -5.87 -30.76
C VAL A 339 -15.57 -4.52 -31.30
N PRO A 340 -16.50 -4.42 -32.28
CA PRO A 340 -17.00 -3.12 -32.72
C PRO A 340 -17.68 -2.32 -31.60
N LEU A 341 -18.50 -2.99 -30.79
CA LEU A 341 -19.19 -2.37 -29.66
C LEU A 341 -18.20 -1.92 -28.58
N MET A 342 -17.21 -2.77 -28.28
CA MET A 342 -16.11 -2.45 -27.37
C MET A 342 -15.37 -1.17 -27.80
N LEU A 343 -15.08 -1.02 -29.09
CA LEU A 343 -14.39 0.15 -29.62
C LEU A 343 -15.27 1.41 -29.62
N GLN A 344 -16.58 1.28 -29.87
CA GLN A 344 -17.52 2.38 -29.74
C GLN A 344 -17.57 2.93 -28.31
N LEU A 345 -17.65 2.04 -27.31
CA LEU A 345 -17.63 2.41 -25.90
C LEU A 345 -16.28 2.98 -25.45
N LEU A 346 -15.16 2.50 -26.04
CA LEU A 346 -13.82 2.98 -25.72
C LEU A 346 -13.57 4.43 -26.19
N ILE A 347 -14.23 4.86 -27.27
CA ILE A 347 -14.07 6.21 -27.84
C ILE A 347 -15.04 7.22 -27.18
N HIS A 348 -15.90 6.77 -26.28
CA HIS A 348 -16.86 7.63 -25.60
C HIS A 348 -16.17 8.78 -24.83
N GLU A 349 -16.78 9.96 -24.79
CA GLU A 349 -16.20 11.16 -24.15
C GLU A 349 -16.14 11.05 -22.63
N ASP A 350 -16.96 10.19 -22.05
CA ASP A 350 -17.02 9.93 -20.62
C ASP A 350 -15.94 8.91 -20.17
N ASP A 351 -15.14 9.31 -19.19
CA ASP A 351 -14.02 8.53 -18.68
C ASP A 351 -14.47 7.24 -17.96
N ASP A 352 -15.61 7.24 -17.28
CA ASP A 352 -16.09 6.05 -16.55
C ASP A 352 -16.55 4.97 -17.54
N ILE A 353 -17.25 5.37 -18.62
CA ILE A 353 -17.68 4.47 -19.70
C ILE A 353 -16.46 3.87 -20.40
N SER A 354 -15.49 4.70 -20.79
CA SER A 354 -14.29 4.24 -21.49
C SER A 354 -13.37 3.41 -20.59
N ALA A 355 -13.27 3.71 -19.30
CA ALA A 355 -12.48 2.93 -18.34
C ALA A 355 -13.06 1.52 -18.11
N ASN A 356 -14.40 1.39 -18.05
CA ASN A 356 -15.07 0.11 -17.80
C ASN A 356 -14.77 -0.94 -18.88
N ILE A 357 -14.51 -0.53 -20.13
CA ILE A 357 -14.25 -1.46 -21.24
C ILE A 357 -12.76 -1.85 -21.40
N VAL A 358 -11.85 -1.17 -20.69
CA VAL A 358 -10.40 -1.41 -20.81
C VAL A 358 -10.02 -2.85 -20.47
N GLY A 359 -10.73 -3.48 -19.52
CA GLY A 359 -10.52 -4.88 -19.15
C GLY A 359 -10.67 -5.83 -20.34
N PHE A 360 -11.79 -5.74 -21.06
CA PHE A 360 -12.05 -6.53 -22.26
C PHE A 360 -11.06 -6.22 -23.37
N CYS A 361 -10.74 -4.94 -23.60
CA CYS A 361 -9.69 -4.54 -24.55
C CYS A 361 -8.38 -5.27 -24.24
N TYR A 362 -7.88 -5.16 -23.01
CA TYR A 362 -6.62 -5.77 -22.59
C TYR A 362 -6.62 -7.29 -22.77
N ASP A 363 -7.66 -7.97 -22.33
CA ASP A 363 -7.79 -9.42 -22.44
C ASP A 363 -7.85 -9.87 -23.91
N TYR A 364 -8.56 -9.14 -24.77
CA TYR A 364 -8.60 -9.40 -26.20
C TYR A 364 -7.24 -9.18 -26.88
N LEU A 365 -6.49 -8.14 -26.48
CA LEU A 365 -5.11 -7.93 -26.95
C LEU A 365 -4.20 -9.12 -26.57
N LEU A 366 -4.39 -9.74 -25.40
CA LEU A 366 -3.67 -10.97 -25.02
C LEU A 366 -4.06 -12.17 -25.88
N VAL A 367 -5.32 -12.31 -26.27
CA VAL A 367 -5.76 -13.34 -27.23
C VAL A 367 -5.06 -13.15 -28.57
N LEU A 368 -5.01 -11.92 -29.10
CA LEU A 368 -4.33 -11.61 -30.36
C LEU A 368 -2.83 -11.96 -30.34
N LYS A 369 -2.16 -11.86 -29.18
CA LYS A 369 -0.76 -12.32 -29.01
C LYS A 369 -0.59 -13.82 -29.26
N GLN A 370 -1.58 -14.61 -28.87
CA GLN A 370 -1.53 -16.06 -28.94
C GLN A 370 -1.90 -16.60 -30.33
N LEU A 371 -2.58 -15.79 -31.16
CA LEU A 371 -3.00 -16.16 -32.52
C LEU A 371 -1.86 -16.02 -33.56
N SER A 372 -1.88 -16.88 -34.58
CA SER A 372 -0.87 -16.90 -35.65
C SER A 372 -0.87 -15.62 -36.52
N VAL A 373 0.25 -15.33 -37.20
CA VAL A 373 0.51 -14.08 -37.96
C VAL A 373 -0.48 -13.84 -39.11
N SER A 374 -1.09 -14.89 -39.67
CA SER A 374 -2.01 -14.77 -40.82
C SER A 374 -3.41 -14.29 -40.45
N SER A 375 -3.94 -14.68 -39.28
CA SER A 375 -5.27 -14.24 -38.79
C SER A 375 -5.27 -12.81 -38.26
N ARG A 376 -4.08 -12.27 -37.98
CA ARG A 376 -3.84 -10.95 -37.40
C ARG A 376 -4.19 -9.79 -38.35
N LYS A 377 -4.04 -9.95 -39.66
CA LYS A 377 -4.06 -8.83 -40.63
C LYS A 377 -5.41 -8.10 -40.81
N GLN A 378 -6.55 -8.73 -40.53
CA GLN A 378 -7.86 -8.15 -40.83
C GLN A 378 -8.44 -7.32 -39.68
N THR A 379 -8.06 -7.64 -38.44
CA THR A 379 -8.53 -6.98 -37.20
C THR A 379 -7.51 -5.98 -36.63
N LEU A 380 -6.25 -6.02 -37.08
CA LEU A 380 -5.15 -5.21 -36.52
C LEU A 380 -5.20 -3.70 -36.80
N CYS A 381 -5.98 -3.24 -37.79
CA CYS A 381 -6.01 -1.82 -38.13
C CYS A 381 -6.58 -0.93 -37.01
N LEU A 382 -7.26 -1.50 -36.02
CA LEU A 382 -7.91 -0.76 -34.93
C LEU A 382 -7.13 -0.77 -33.60
N LEU A 383 -6.13 -1.63 -33.41
CA LEU A 383 -5.43 -1.79 -32.13
C LEU A 383 -3.90 -1.74 -32.35
N LEU A 384 -3.39 -0.50 -32.32
CA LEU A 384 -2.03 -0.07 -32.67
C LEU A 384 -0.88 -0.66 -31.82
N SER A 385 -1.13 -1.62 -30.93
CA SER A 385 -0.13 -2.15 -30.00
C SER A 385 0.63 -3.41 -30.50
N PHE A 386 0.32 -3.93 -31.70
CA PHE A 386 0.80 -5.25 -32.14
C PHE A 386 1.84 -5.30 -33.25
N SER A 387 2.13 -4.17 -33.89
CA SER A 387 3.33 -4.03 -34.71
C SER A 387 4.00 -2.71 -34.35
N PRO A 388 5.26 -2.74 -33.86
CA PRO A 388 6.05 -1.53 -33.59
C PRO A 388 6.11 -0.59 -34.81
N GLU A 389 6.00 -1.14 -36.01
CA GLU A 389 6.00 -0.40 -37.28
C GLU A 389 4.72 0.41 -37.50
N LEU A 390 3.53 -0.17 -37.34
CA LEU A 390 2.26 0.59 -37.45
C LEU A 390 2.09 1.59 -36.31
N LEU A 391 2.52 1.27 -35.09
CA LEU A 391 2.51 2.22 -33.97
C LEU A 391 3.39 3.43 -34.29
N LEU A 392 4.61 3.16 -34.75
CA LEU A 392 5.56 4.20 -35.15
C LEU A 392 5.01 5.06 -36.29
N GLU A 393 4.37 4.46 -37.30
CA GLU A 393 3.77 5.19 -38.41
C GLU A 393 2.56 6.05 -37.97
N ALA A 394 1.71 5.51 -37.10
CA ALA A 394 0.56 6.24 -36.55
C ALA A 394 1.01 7.43 -35.68
N VAL A 395 1.94 7.21 -34.75
CA VAL A 395 2.51 8.28 -33.92
C VAL A 395 3.21 9.32 -34.80
N HIS A 396 4.00 8.90 -35.79
CA HIS A 396 4.66 9.81 -36.74
C HIS A 396 3.66 10.68 -37.51
N ARG A 397 2.53 10.10 -37.94
CA ARG A 397 1.47 10.85 -38.63
C ARG A 397 0.81 11.89 -37.73
N VAL A 398 0.39 11.48 -36.52
CA VAL A 398 -0.27 12.38 -35.55
C VAL A 398 0.68 13.49 -35.10
N PHE A 399 1.92 13.13 -34.77
CA PHE A 399 2.95 14.07 -34.34
C PHE A 399 3.23 15.11 -35.42
N ASN A 400 3.53 14.71 -36.66
CA ASN A 400 3.86 15.66 -37.71
C ASN A 400 2.67 16.55 -38.11
N ALA A 401 1.45 16.02 -38.14
CA ALA A 401 0.27 16.82 -38.43
C ALA A 401 0.05 17.92 -37.38
N THR A 402 0.26 17.58 -36.11
CA THR A 402 0.12 18.52 -34.99
C THR A 402 1.26 19.54 -34.97
N MET A 403 2.50 19.09 -35.15
CA MET A 403 3.69 19.95 -35.13
C MET A 403 3.79 20.90 -36.33
N GLN A 404 3.08 20.66 -37.43
CA GLN A 404 3.01 21.64 -38.53
C GLN A 404 2.16 22.86 -38.17
N ASN A 405 1.15 22.68 -37.31
CA ASN A 405 0.15 23.70 -36.98
C ASN A 405 0.12 24.05 -35.48
N TRP A 406 1.19 23.76 -34.74
CA TRP A 406 1.23 23.84 -33.27
C TRP A 406 0.82 25.20 -32.70
N GLN A 407 1.00 26.29 -33.46
CA GLN A 407 0.64 27.65 -33.07
C GLN A 407 -0.86 27.90 -33.03
N THR A 408 -1.63 27.15 -33.83
CA THR A 408 -3.09 27.32 -33.99
C THR A 408 -3.90 26.25 -33.26
N VAL A 409 -3.23 25.17 -32.85
CA VAL A 409 -3.84 24.02 -32.20
C VAL A 409 -3.91 24.24 -30.68
N GLN A 410 -4.95 23.68 -30.05
CA GLN A 410 -5.11 23.77 -28.59
C GLN A 410 -3.95 23.06 -27.87
N PHE A 411 -3.62 23.53 -26.67
CA PHE A 411 -2.49 22.98 -25.92
C PHE A 411 -2.62 21.47 -25.64
N MET A 412 -3.85 20.96 -25.49
CA MET A 412 -4.13 19.54 -25.20
C MET A 412 -3.65 18.64 -26.35
N GLU A 413 -3.96 18.99 -27.59
CA GLU A 413 -3.53 18.22 -28.76
C GLU A 413 -2.00 18.29 -28.95
N VAL A 414 -1.40 19.46 -28.71
CA VAL A 414 0.07 19.61 -28.76
C VAL A 414 0.74 18.77 -27.67
N GLU A 415 0.20 18.79 -26.45
CA GLU A 415 0.68 17.97 -25.34
C GLU A 415 0.56 16.49 -25.66
N VAL A 416 -0.61 16.01 -26.10
CA VAL A 416 -0.82 14.61 -26.49
C VAL A 416 0.15 14.18 -27.59
N ALA A 417 0.40 15.01 -28.60
CA ALA A 417 1.35 14.69 -29.65
C ALA A 417 2.78 14.49 -29.10
N ILE A 418 3.24 15.37 -28.20
CA ILE A 418 4.56 15.23 -27.56
C ILE A 418 4.56 14.01 -26.62
N ARG A 419 3.48 13.79 -25.87
CA ARG A 419 3.31 12.67 -24.94
C ARG A 419 3.33 11.33 -25.67
N LEU A 420 2.71 11.23 -26.84
CA LEU A 420 2.78 10.04 -27.70
C LEU A 420 4.22 9.76 -28.14
N LEU A 421 4.99 10.80 -28.49
CA LEU A 421 6.42 10.66 -28.79
C LEU A 421 7.22 10.24 -27.54
N TYR A 422 6.91 10.77 -26.36
CA TYR A 422 7.51 10.37 -25.09
C TYR A 422 7.29 8.88 -24.80
N MET A 423 6.04 8.41 -24.87
CA MET A 423 5.64 7.03 -24.60
C MET A 423 6.19 6.03 -25.61
N LEU A 424 6.46 6.47 -26.85
CA LEU A 424 7.06 5.62 -27.89
C LEU A 424 8.40 5.01 -27.46
N GLY A 425 9.16 5.70 -26.60
CA GLY A 425 10.43 5.22 -26.07
C GLY A 425 10.27 4.08 -25.06
N GLU A 426 9.07 3.88 -24.51
CA GLU A 426 8.71 2.73 -23.67
C GLU A 426 8.22 1.57 -24.52
N ALA A 427 7.45 1.88 -25.57
CA ALA A 427 6.87 0.88 -26.47
C ALA A 427 7.91 0.24 -27.43
N LEU A 428 8.97 0.97 -27.79
CA LEU A 428 10.02 0.47 -28.68
C LEU A 428 11.21 -0.10 -27.87
N PRO A 429 11.52 -1.41 -28.00
CA PRO A 429 12.67 -2.00 -27.32
C PRO A 429 13.97 -1.35 -27.80
N ALA A 430 14.72 -0.76 -26.87
CA ALA A 430 16.00 -0.12 -27.17
C ALA A 430 17.09 -1.19 -27.42
N SER A 431 17.73 -1.16 -28.59
CA SER A 431 18.90 -2.00 -28.85
C SER A 431 20.05 -1.49 -27.98
N HIS A 432 20.56 -2.31 -27.05
CA HIS A 432 21.62 -1.92 -26.09
C HIS A 432 21.33 -0.61 -25.32
N GLY A 433 20.04 -0.35 -25.05
CA GLY A 433 19.62 0.84 -24.33
C GLY A 433 19.67 2.15 -25.14
N ALA A 434 19.93 2.13 -26.44
CA ALA A 434 19.89 3.31 -27.31
C ALA A 434 18.80 3.18 -28.39
N HIS A 435 17.83 4.09 -28.35
CA HIS A 435 16.75 4.16 -29.35
C HIS A 435 17.22 4.62 -30.74
N PHE A 436 18.44 5.19 -30.82
CA PHE A 436 19.04 5.72 -32.04
C PHE A 436 20.16 4.85 -32.62
N SER A 437 20.21 3.57 -32.24
CA SER A 437 21.13 2.58 -32.77
C SER A 437 20.39 1.29 -33.13
N GLY A 438 20.76 0.64 -34.24
CA GLY A 438 20.13 -0.60 -34.70
C GLY A 438 19.36 -0.41 -35.99
N ASP A 439 18.09 -0.80 -36.02
CA ASP A 439 17.23 -0.80 -37.20
C ASP A 439 17.11 0.59 -37.85
N THR A 440 17.54 0.70 -39.11
CA THR A 440 17.70 1.97 -39.82
C THR A 440 16.38 2.70 -40.05
N THR A 441 15.28 1.97 -40.32
CA THR A 441 13.97 2.57 -40.60
C THR A 441 13.36 3.19 -39.34
N LYS A 442 13.37 2.44 -38.23
CA LYS A 442 12.89 2.91 -36.92
C LYS A 442 13.70 4.09 -36.41
N THR A 443 15.03 3.97 -36.49
CA THR A 443 15.97 5.02 -36.08
C THR A 443 15.74 6.30 -36.88
N SER A 444 15.60 6.20 -38.20
CA SER A 444 15.40 7.38 -39.06
C SER A 444 14.08 8.10 -38.76
N THR A 445 13.01 7.37 -38.45
CA THR A 445 11.69 7.94 -38.16
C THR A 445 11.71 8.67 -36.81
N LEU A 446 12.31 8.06 -35.78
CA LEU A 446 12.46 8.69 -34.46
C LEU A 446 13.40 9.91 -34.52
N GLN A 447 14.50 9.84 -35.27
CA GLN A 447 15.38 11.00 -35.51
C GLN A 447 14.65 12.14 -36.21
N SER A 448 13.79 11.84 -37.19
CA SER A 448 12.99 12.85 -37.88
C SER A 448 12.03 13.57 -36.93
N MET A 449 11.33 12.84 -36.06
CA MET A 449 10.43 13.43 -35.06
C MET A 449 11.21 14.28 -34.04
N MET A 450 12.35 13.80 -33.55
CA MET A 450 13.20 14.56 -32.62
C MET A 450 13.81 15.81 -33.26
N ARG A 451 14.29 15.73 -34.51
CA ARG A 451 14.75 16.92 -35.25
C ARG A 451 13.65 17.95 -35.39
N THR A 452 12.42 17.51 -35.71
CA THR A 452 11.26 18.39 -35.80
C THR A 452 10.95 19.04 -34.45
N LEU A 453 10.92 18.25 -33.36
CA LEU A 453 10.67 18.76 -32.01
C LEU A 453 11.66 19.86 -31.59
N VAL A 454 12.96 19.66 -31.80
CA VAL A 454 14.02 20.59 -31.35
C VAL A 454 14.15 21.81 -32.27
N SER A 455 13.62 21.77 -33.51
CA SER A 455 13.72 22.87 -34.48
C SER A 455 12.45 23.71 -34.63
N CYS A 456 11.27 23.18 -34.30
CA CYS A 456 9.99 23.83 -34.54
C CYS A 456 9.64 24.99 -33.59
N GLY A 457 10.42 25.19 -32.51
CA GLY A 457 10.21 26.29 -31.56
C GLY A 457 9.09 26.08 -30.55
N VAL A 458 8.53 24.85 -30.44
CA VAL A 458 7.47 24.51 -29.47
C VAL A 458 7.86 24.75 -28.01
N SER A 459 9.17 24.87 -27.71
CA SER A 459 9.66 25.30 -26.40
C SER A 459 9.18 26.69 -25.96
N GLU A 460 8.79 27.55 -26.89
CA GLU A 460 8.26 28.90 -26.61
C GLU A 460 6.75 28.92 -26.36
N TYR A 461 6.08 27.76 -26.40
CA TYR A 461 4.65 27.67 -26.13
C TYR A 461 4.34 28.15 -24.70
N GLN A 462 3.31 28.99 -24.54
CA GLN A 462 3.03 29.68 -23.28
C GLN A 462 2.50 28.75 -22.17
N HIS A 463 1.94 27.59 -22.53
CA HIS A 463 1.32 26.67 -21.59
C HIS A 463 2.35 25.75 -20.92
N SER A 464 2.38 25.74 -19.58
CA SER A 464 3.38 25.01 -18.78
C SER A 464 3.42 23.51 -19.06
N SER A 465 2.28 22.85 -19.32
CA SER A 465 2.25 21.41 -19.60
C SER A 465 2.99 21.03 -20.88
N VAL A 466 2.85 21.85 -21.93
CA VAL A 466 3.55 21.64 -23.21
C VAL A 466 5.06 21.85 -23.03
N THR A 467 5.44 22.91 -22.31
CA THR A 467 6.84 23.20 -22.01
C THR A 467 7.49 22.07 -21.19
N LEU A 468 6.80 21.56 -20.16
CA LEU A 468 7.31 20.45 -19.33
C LEU A 468 7.44 19.16 -20.13
N GLU A 469 6.41 18.77 -20.89
CA GLU A 469 6.42 17.54 -21.69
C GLU A 469 7.50 17.61 -22.80
N PHE A 470 7.73 18.79 -23.37
CA PHE A 470 8.86 19.04 -24.27
C PHE A 470 10.20 18.72 -23.58
N PHE A 471 10.46 19.30 -22.41
CA PHE A 471 11.74 19.07 -21.70
C PHE A 471 11.89 17.62 -21.26
N GLU A 472 10.84 16.97 -20.78
CA GLU A 472 10.85 15.55 -20.42
C GLU A 472 11.18 14.65 -21.61
N THR A 473 10.55 14.92 -22.76
CA THR A 473 10.78 14.18 -24.01
C THR A 473 12.21 14.35 -24.49
N VAL A 474 12.74 15.58 -24.48
CA VAL A 474 14.12 15.86 -24.90
C VAL A 474 15.14 15.16 -24.00
N VAL A 475 14.91 15.14 -22.68
CA VAL A 475 15.81 14.48 -21.71
C VAL A 475 15.69 12.96 -21.77
N ARG A 476 14.50 12.43 -22.03
CA ARG A 476 14.30 10.99 -22.25
C ARG A 476 15.09 10.49 -23.46
N TYR A 477 15.14 11.29 -24.51
CA TYR A 477 15.89 11.01 -25.74
C TYR A 477 17.26 11.71 -25.77
N ASP A 478 17.90 11.93 -24.62
CA ASP A 478 19.23 12.56 -24.51
C ASP A 478 20.31 11.96 -25.43
N LYS A 479 20.26 10.64 -25.66
CA LYS A 479 21.16 9.92 -26.59
C LYS A 479 21.06 10.40 -28.05
N PHE A 480 19.99 11.09 -28.44
CA PHE A 480 19.87 11.76 -29.74
C PHE A 480 21.03 12.74 -29.97
N PHE A 481 21.40 13.52 -28.94
CA PHE A 481 22.43 14.54 -29.03
C PHE A 481 23.86 13.96 -29.12
N LEU A 482 24.05 12.67 -28.82
CA LEU A 482 25.31 11.98 -29.10
C LEU A 482 25.50 11.74 -30.61
N VAL A 483 24.39 11.60 -31.35
CA VAL A 483 24.39 11.38 -32.80
C VAL A 483 24.36 12.71 -33.56
N GLU A 484 23.56 13.68 -33.09
CA GLU A 484 23.42 15.01 -33.69
C GLU A 484 23.77 16.14 -32.69
N PRO A 485 25.05 16.36 -32.35
CA PRO A 485 25.48 17.33 -31.33
C PRO A 485 25.22 18.80 -31.71
N GLN A 486 24.95 19.09 -32.98
CA GLN A 486 24.63 20.44 -33.48
C GLN A 486 23.40 21.08 -32.85
N HIS A 487 22.49 20.27 -32.27
CA HIS A 487 21.26 20.74 -31.64
C HIS A 487 21.40 21.04 -30.13
N ILE A 488 22.58 20.79 -29.52
CA ILE A 488 22.83 21.03 -28.09
C ILE A 488 22.62 22.51 -27.67
N PRO A 489 23.11 23.54 -28.42
CA PRO A 489 23.00 24.93 -27.98
C PRO A 489 21.55 25.43 -27.83
N ASN A 490 20.62 24.89 -28.64
CA ASN A 490 19.20 25.25 -28.60
C ASN A 490 18.55 24.87 -27.26
N PHE A 491 19.00 23.79 -26.62
CA PHE A 491 18.47 23.32 -25.34
C PHE A 491 19.03 24.09 -24.14
N VAL A 492 20.32 24.41 -24.15
CA VAL A 492 21.04 25.05 -23.02
C VAL A 492 20.52 26.47 -22.74
N CYS A 493 19.97 27.17 -23.75
CA CYS A 493 19.48 28.54 -23.61
C CYS A 493 18.09 28.67 -22.93
N LEU A 494 17.38 27.56 -22.68
CA LEU A 494 15.96 27.57 -22.32
C LEU A 494 15.66 27.28 -20.83
N VAL A 495 16.69 27.11 -19.99
CA VAL A 495 16.50 26.67 -18.59
C VAL A 495 16.00 27.83 -17.72
N ARG A 496 14.70 27.81 -17.39
CA ARG A 496 14.09 28.63 -16.32
C ARG A 496 13.40 27.72 -15.30
N SER A 497 13.76 27.93 -14.02
CA SER A 497 13.29 27.36 -12.75
C SER A 497 12.80 25.90 -12.62
N ARG A 498 11.89 25.39 -13.47
CA ARG A 498 11.27 24.06 -13.31
C ARG A 498 12.01 22.90 -13.99
N VAL A 499 13.16 23.18 -14.61
CA VAL A 499 13.91 22.24 -15.44
C VAL A 499 15.27 21.90 -14.82
N ALA A 500 15.56 22.33 -13.58
CA ALA A 500 16.86 22.13 -12.94
C ALA A 500 17.25 20.63 -12.84
N TYR A 501 16.29 19.77 -12.45
CA TYR A 501 16.47 18.31 -12.42
C TYR A 501 16.76 17.74 -13.82
N LEU A 502 15.94 18.11 -14.80
CA LEU A 502 16.05 17.64 -16.19
C LEU A 502 17.37 18.09 -16.82
N PHE A 503 17.79 19.33 -16.57
CA PHE A 503 19.08 19.87 -16.97
C PHE A 503 20.26 19.13 -16.32
N SER A 504 20.16 18.83 -15.02
CA SER A 504 21.16 18.00 -14.32
C SER A 504 21.30 16.62 -14.95
N ARG A 505 20.18 15.96 -15.27
CA ARG A 505 20.17 14.66 -15.95
C ARG A 505 20.78 14.75 -17.36
N PHE A 506 20.41 15.77 -18.12
CA PHE A 506 20.94 16.01 -19.46
C PHE A 506 22.47 16.20 -19.48
N ILE A 507 22.99 17.02 -18.57
CA ILE A 507 24.44 17.26 -18.45
C ILE A 507 25.18 16.00 -18.01
N LYS A 508 24.64 15.22 -17.08
CA LYS A 508 25.27 13.95 -16.67
C LYS A 508 25.46 13.00 -17.85
N THR A 509 24.52 12.94 -18.79
CA THR A 509 24.66 12.10 -19.99
C THR A 509 25.65 12.70 -20.99
N LEU A 510 25.60 14.01 -21.24
CA LEU A 510 26.32 14.66 -22.34
C LEU A 510 27.62 15.38 -21.93
N HIS A 511 28.07 15.24 -20.68
CA HIS A 511 29.22 15.95 -20.11
C HIS A 511 30.46 16.02 -21.04
N LYS A 512 30.76 14.96 -21.79
CA LYS A 512 31.90 14.92 -22.73
C LYS A 512 31.82 15.93 -23.87
N HIS A 513 30.62 16.25 -24.33
CA HIS A 513 30.38 17.22 -25.40
C HIS A 513 30.15 18.64 -24.88
N MET A 514 30.17 18.84 -23.56
CA MET A 514 29.88 20.13 -22.91
C MET A 514 31.14 20.96 -22.62
N ASN A 515 32.35 20.43 -22.86
CA ASN A 515 33.61 21.09 -22.51
C ASN A 515 33.72 22.53 -23.03
N ALA A 516 33.28 22.80 -24.26
CA ALA A 516 33.32 24.14 -24.87
C ALA A 516 32.35 25.14 -24.25
N PHE A 517 31.34 24.67 -23.51
CA PHE A 517 30.27 25.49 -22.94
C PHE A 517 30.37 25.61 -21.41
N ILE A 518 31.37 25.00 -20.76
CA ILE A 518 31.47 24.98 -19.30
C ILE A 518 31.47 26.40 -18.72
N GLU A 519 32.31 27.30 -19.23
CA GLU A 519 32.42 28.67 -18.69
C GLU A 519 31.16 29.51 -18.94
N ASP A 520 30.54 29.36 -20.12
CA ASP A 520 29.27 30.02 -20.46
C ASP A 520 28.11 29.50 -19.60
N ILE A 521 28.07 28.20 -19.30
CA ILE A 521 27.04 27.62 -18.43
C ILE A 521 27.27 28.06 -16.99
N LEU A 522 28.50 27.97 -16.48
CA LEU A 522 28.84 28.34 -15.10
C LEU A 522 28.57 29.83 -14.83
N SER A 523 28.85 30.72 -15.79
CA SER A 523 28.52 32.15 -15.67
C SER A 523 27.00 32.41 -15.67
N ARG A 524 26.22 31.70 -16.50
CA ARG A 524 24.76 31.86 -16.56
C ARG A 524 24.03 31.30 -15.34
N ILE A 525 24.57 30.27 -14.69
CA ILE A 525 23.97 29.71 -13.46
C ILE A 525 24.44 30.43 -12.20
N GLN A 526 25.40 31.36 -12.28
CA GLN A 526 25.96 32.04 -11.11
C GLN A 526 24.88 32.75 -10.29
N ASP A 527 23.99 33.48 -10.96
CA ASP A 527 22.85 34.18 -10.32
C ASP A 527 21.83 33.21 -9.68
N LEU A 528 21.84 31.93 -10.09
CA LEU A 528 20.95 30.89 -9.55
C LEU A 528 21.52 30.19 -8.31
N LEU A 529 22.81 30.38 -8.03
CA LEU A 529 23.57 29.74 -6.94
C LEU A 529 23.62 30.61 -5.67
N GLU A 530 23.09 31.84 -5.69
CA GLU A 530 23.09 32.73 -4.54
C GLU A 530 22.20 32.20 -3.41
N LEU A 531 22.75 32.21 -2.19
CA LEU A 531 22.04 31.85 -0.98
C LEU A 531 21.28 33.08 -0.47
N ALA A 532 20.00 33.18 -0.79
CA ALA A 532 19.16 34.30 -0.37
C ALA A 532 18.50 34.01 1.00
N PRO A 533 18.91 34.67 2.11
CA PRO A 533 18.09 34.72 3.31
C PRO A 533 16.83 35.56 3.01
N PRO A 534 15.64 35.18 3.50
CA PRO A 534 14.38 35.84 3.16
C PRO A 534 14.23 37.27 3.70
N GLU A 535 15.20 37.80 4.44
CA GLU A 535 15.21 39.17 4.95
C GLU A 535 15.22 40.25 3.85
N ASN A 536 15.69 39.95 2.64
CA ASN A 536 15.87 40.97 1.60
C ASN A 536 14.62 41.27 0.75
N GLY A 537 13.48 40.62 0.98
CA GLY A 537 12.25 40.84 0.19
C GLY A 537 12.37 40.45 -1.30
N PHE A 538 13.48 39.82 -1.71
CA PHE A 538 13.63 39.23 -3.03
C PHE A 538 13.07 37.81 -3.01
N LEU A 539 12.11 37.53 -3.90
CA LEU A 539 11.69 36.17 -4.21
C LEU A 539 12.89 35.42 -4.80
N ALA A 540 13.32 34.35 -4.14
CA ALA A 540 14.33 33.46 -4.72
C ALA A 540 13.86 32.96 -6.09
N LEU A 541 14.73 33.03 -7.11
CA LEU A 541 14.43 32.60 -8.48
C LEU A 541 14.16 31.09 -8.58
N LEU A 542 14.64 30.32 -7.59
CA LEU A 542 14.55 28.86 -7.49
C LEU A 542 14.11 28.43 -6.09
N SER A 543 13.46 27.27 -6.02
CA SER A 543 13.30 26.56 -4.76
C SER A 543 14.65 26.02 -4.27
N SER A 544 14.79 25.80 -2.96
CA SER A 544 16.01 25.21 -2.38
C SER A 544 16.28 23.80 -2.93
N ASP A 545 15.25 23.02 -3.25
CA ASP A 545 15.40 21.70 -3.87
C ASP A 545 15.91 21.77 -5.32
N ASP A 546 15.44 22.75 -6.09
CA ASP A 546 15.93 22.98 -7.46
C ASP A 546 17.39 23.44 -7.46
N GLN A 547 17.77 24.30 -6.50
CA GLN A 547 19.15 24.74 -6.32
C GLN A 547 20.11 23.57 -6.06
N LEU A 548 19.69 22.53 -5.33
CA LEU A 548 20.52 21.32 -5.15
C LEU A 548 20.93 20.72 -6.50
N PHE A 549 20.02 20.63 -7.47
CA PHE A 549 20.34 20.11 -8.80
C PHE A 549 21.28 21.03 -9.58
N VAL A 550 21.19 22.35 -9.41
CA VAL A 550 22.10 23.30 -10.03
C VAL A 550 23.52 23.18 -9.45
N PHE A 551 23.67 23.08 -8.13
CA PHE A 551 24.96 22.80 -7.48
C PHE A 551 25.55 21.46 -7.91
N GLU A 552 24.72 20.41 -8.01
CA GLU A 552 25.15 19.11 -8.55
C GLU A 552 25.67 19.24 -9.98
N THR A 553 24.96 19.99 -10.81
CA THR A 553 25.30 20.21 -12.21
C THR A 553 26.62 20.97 -12.35
N ALA A 554 26.80 22.04 -11.57
CA ALA A 554 28.07 22.78 -11.50
C ALA A 554 29.23 21.84 -11.09
N GLY A 555 29.02 21.01 -10.07
CA GLY A 555 30.00 20.00 -9.67
C GLY A 555 30.34 19.01 -10.79
N VAL A 556 29.33 18.48 -11.48
CA VAL A 556 29.50 17.51 -12.58
C VAL A 556 30.29 18.12 -13.75
N LEU A 557 30.03 19.39 -14.10
CA LEU A 557 30.76 20.12 -15.14
C LEU A 557 32.24 20.33 -14.75
N ILE A 558 32.51 20.75 -13.51
CA ILE A 558 33.88 20.99 -13.03
C ILE A 558 34.69 19.69 -12.97
N VAL A 559 34.12 18.61 -12.43
CA VAL A 559 34.82 17.34 -12.21
C VAL A 559 35.08 16.61 -13.53
N ASN A 560 34.08 16.55 -14.42
CA ASN A 560 34.21 15.84 -15.69
C ASN A 560 34.85 16.67 -16.82
N GLY A 561 35.05 17.97 -16.61
CA GLY A 561 35.77 18.82 -17.56
C GLY A 561 37.21 18.36 -17.82
N GLU A 562 37.71 18.57 -19.03
CA GLU A 562 39.08 18.24 -19.45
C GLU A 562 40.15 19.24 -18.93
N SER A 563 39.95 19.80 -17.72
CA SER A 563 40.88 20.74 -17.09
C SER A 563 41.85 20.05 -16.11
N PRO A 564 43.05 20.63 -15.86
CA PRO A 564 43.98 20.10 -14.87
C PRO A 564 43.43 20.20 -13.44
N ALA A 565 43.97 19.39 -12.51
CA ALA A 565 43.51 19.31 -11.13
C ALA A 565 43.53 20.68 -10.41
N GLU A 566 44.57 21.49 -10.62
CA GLU A 566 44.67 22.85 -10.06
C GLU A 566 43.52 23.75 -10.50
N ARG A 567 43.12 23.67 -11.79
CA ARG A 567 42.00 24.46 -12.32
C ARG A 567 40.67 23.95 -11.78
N LYS A 568 40.51 22.63 -11.60
CA LYS A 568 39.31 22.03 -10.97
C LYS A 568 39.17 22.48 -9.52
N GLN A 569 40.27 22.48 -8.76
CA GLN A 569 40.32 22.99 -7.40
C GLN A 569 39.94 24.47 -7.34
N ALA A 570 40.49 25.31 -8.22
CA ALA A 570 40.16 26.73 -8.27
C ALA A 570 38.67 26.98 -8.56
N LEU A 571 38.09 26.27 -9.53
CA LEU A 571 36.66 26.39 -9.86
C LEU A 571 35.75 25.87 -8.74
N MET A 572 36.11 24.76 -8.10
CA MET A 572 35.36 24.22 -6.96
C MET A 572 35.45 25.16 -5.75
N ARG A 573 36.62 25.78 -5.51
CA ARG A 573 36.78 26.80 -4.47
C ARG A 573 35.95 28.04 -4.78
N SER A 574 35.95 28.55 -6.02
CA SER A 574 35.09 29.69 -6.38
C SER A 574 33.60 29.40 -6.24
N LEU A 575 33.17 28.13 -6.39
CA LEU A 575 31.78 27.71 -6.20
C LEU A 575 31.39 27.65 -4.72
N LEU A 576 32.27 27.15 -3.83
CA LEU A 576 31.95 26.88 -2.43
C LEU A 576 32.34 28.02 -1.47
N THR A 577 33.30 28.88 -1.83
CA THR A 577 33.72 30.00 -0.96
C THR A 577 32.60 30.98 -0.63
N PRO A 578 31.79 31.47 -1.59
CA PRO A 578 30.67 32.38 -1.27
C PRO A 578 29.66 31.74 -0.31
N LEU A 579 29.45 30.42 -0.46
CA LEU A 579 28.58 29.63 0.39
C LEU A 579 29.11 29.51 1.83
N MET A 580 30.41 29.27 1.98
CA MET A 580 31.09 29.20 3.29
C MET A 580 31.08 30.56 4.00
N GLU A 581 31.30 31.66 3.27
CA GLU A 581 31.26 33.02 3.82
C GLU A 581 29.85 33.39 4.29
N ALA A 582 28.83 33.10 3.47
CA ALA A 582 27.43 33.28 3.86
C ALA A 582 27.07 32.44 5.09
N PHE A 583 27.51 31.19 5.15
CA PHE A 583 27.26 30.30 6.29
C PHE A 583 27.83 30.85 7.60
N HIS A 584 29.09 31.31 7.60
CA HIS A 584 29.71 31.92 8.79
C HIS A 584 28.93 33.13 9.29
N MET A 585 28.51 34.01 8.38
CA MET A 585 27.74 35.21 8.71
C MET A 585 26.36 34.86 9.29
N LEU A 586 25.66 33.90 8.71
CA LEU A 586 24.34 33.47 9.19
C LEU A 586 24.41 32.72 10.52
N LEU A 587 25.42 31.87 10.72
CA LEU A 587 25.62 31.13 11.97
C LEU A 587 25.93 32.07 13.14
N ALA A 588 26.65 33.17 12.90
CA ALA A 588 26.92 34.19 13.92
C ALA A 588 25.65 34.98 14.33
N LYS A 589 24.70 35.15 13.40
CA LYS A 589 23.42 35.84 13.64
C LYS A 589 22.39 34.96 14.34
N LEU A 590 22.37 33.66 14.07
CA LEU A 590 21.33 32.74 14.55
C LEU A 590 21.08 32.79 16.07
N PRO A 591 22.09 32.83 16.96
CA PRO A 591 21.87 32.92 18.41
C PRO A 591 21.45 34.32 18.89
N GLN A 592 21.60 35.35 18.06
CA GLN A 592 21.30 36.75 18.39
C GLN A 592 19.85 37.12 18.04
N GLU A 593 19.22 36.37 17.14
CA GLU A 593 17.81 36.55 16.80
C GLU A 593 16.92 36.14 17.97
N ALA A 594 15.90 36.93 18.26
CA ALA A 594 14.94 36.66 19.35
C ALA A 594 13.63 36.03 18.85
N ASP A 595 13.34 36.16 17.54
CA ASP A 595 12.12 35.66 16.91
C ASP A 595 12.29 34.20 16.48
N GLU A 596 11.50 33.29 17.07
CA GLU A 596 11.58 31.85 16.82
C GLU A 596 11.31 31.48 15.35
N GLU A 597 10.43 32.22 14.66
CA GLU A 597 10.09 31.96 13.26
C GLU A 597 11.28 32.33 12.35
N ARG A 598 11.91 33.47 12.61
CA ARG A 598 13.13 33.89 11.88
C ARG A 598 14.31 33.00 12.20
N GLN A 599 14.46 32.57 13.45
CA GLN A 599 15.48 31.59 13.82
C GLN A 599 15.31 30.28 13.03
N ALA A 600 14.09 29.76 12.89
CA ALA A 600 13.83 28.55 12.11
C ALA A 600 14.24 28.71 10.64
N VAL A 601 13.84 29.84 10.03
CA VAL A 601 14.16 30.14 8.64
C VAL A 601 15.67 30.32 8.40
N LEU A 602 16.38 30.96 9.32
CA LEU A 602 17.85 31.06 9.28
C LEU A 602 18.51 29.68 9.41
N ALA A 603 18.00 28.81 10.29
CA ALA A 603 18.48 27.45 10.45
C ALA A 603 18.23 26.58 9.20
N ASP A 604 17.12 26.79 8.50
CA ASP A 604 16.83 26.16 7.21
C ASP A 604 17.80 26.65 6.13
N CYS A 605 18.06 27.96 6.04
CA CYS A 605 19.07 28.50 5.12
C CYS A 605 20.47 27.93 5.37
N LEU A 606 20.89 27.81 6.64
CA LEU A 606 22.14 27.17 7.03
C LEU A 606 22.16 25.68 6.64
N SER A 607 21.05 24.98 6.85
CA SER A 607 20.90 23.57 6.47
C SER A 607 20.98 23.37 4.95
N HIS A 608 20.35 24.26 4.17
CA HIS A 608 20.46 24.29 2.72
C HIS A 608 21.89 24.52 2.26
N ALA A 609 22.64 25.43 2.90
CA ALA A 609 24.03 25.67 2.55
C ALA A 609 24.89 24.40 2.67
N VAL A 610 24.75 23.68 3.79
CA VAL A 610 25.42 22.39 4.00
C VAL A 610 24.96 21.36 2.96
N GLY A 611 23.66 21.35 2.63
CA GLY A 611 23.08 20.51 1.58
C GLY A 611 23.68 20.77 0.19
N PHE A 612 23.84 22.03 -0.22
CA PHE A 612 24.43 22.42 -1.50
C PHE A 612 25.88 21.96 -1.63
N ALA A 613 26.70 22.22 -0.61
CA ALA A 613 28.08 21.74 -0.55
C ALA A 613 28.17 20.20 -0.51
N SER A 614 27.23 19.53 0.17
CA SER A 614 27.15 18.06 0.14
C SER A 614 26.85 17.56 -1.26
N ARG A 615 25.98 18.25 -2.01
CA ARG A 615 25.51 17.81 -3.32
C ARG A 615 26.58 17.89 -4.41
N THR A 616 27.47 18.88 -4.38
CA THR A 616 28.61 18.98 -5.31
C THR A 616 29.52 17.75 -5.24
N SER A 617 29.61 17.10 -4.07
CA SER A 617 30.40 15.88 -3.91
C SER A 617 29.84 14.66 -4.67
N LYS A 618 28.58 14.71 -5.18
CA LYS A 618 28.00 13.66 -6.04
C LYS A 618 28.61 13.60 -7.44
N ALA A 619 29.32 14.64 -7.85
CA ALA A 619 30.03 14.67 -9.12
C ALA A 619 31.23 13.71 -9.18
N PHE A 620 31.83 13.38 -8.04
CA PHE A 620 33.00 12.51 -7.97
C PHE A 620 32.62 11.03 -8.11
N SER A 621 33.46 10.28 -8.81
CA SER A 621 33.29 8.85 -9.07
C SER A 621 34.53 8.07 -8.64
N ASN A 622 34.48 6.74 -8.68
CA ASN A 622 35.64 5.89 -8.39
C ASN A 622 36.82 6.12 -9.35
N LYS A 623 36.59 6.74 -10.52
CA LYS A 623 37.62 7.06 -11.52
C LYS A 623 38.17 8.49 -11.40
N GLN A 624 37.41 9.38 -10.78
CA GLN A 624 37.77 10.78 -10.55
C GLN A 624 37.43 11.09 -9.09
N THR A 625 38.30 10.66 -8.19
CA THR A 625 38.12 10.87 -6.75
C THR A 625 38.43 12.32 -6.38
N VAL A 626 37.96 12.75 -5.20
CA VAL A 626 38.23 14.11 -4.68
C VAL A 626 39.73 14.39 -4.64
N LYS A 627 40.52 13.40 -4.21
CA LYS A 627 41.98 13.44 -4.15
C LYS A 627 42.63 13.59 -5.53
N GLN A 628 42.15 12.83 -6.53
CA GLN A 628 42.65 12.92 -7.91
C GLN A 628 42.32 14.26 -8.57
N CYS A 629 41.22 14.90 -8.18
CA CYS A 629 40.82 16.21 -8.69
C CYS A 629 41.45 17.38 -7.92
N GLY A 630 42.30 17.13 -6.91
CA GLY A 630 42.91 18.18 -6.07
C GLY A 630 41.92 18.94 -5.19
N CYS A 631 40.70 18.41 -5.00
CA CYS A 631 39.62 19.12 -4.31
C CYS A 631 39.53 18.82 -2.81
N SER A 632 40.43 17.98 -2.25
CA SER A 632 40.38 17.58 -0.83
C SER A 632 40.41 18.77 0.12
N GLU A 633 41.31 19.73 -0.12
CA GLU A 633 41.45 20.92 0.73
C GLU A 633 40.14 21.72 0.81
N VAL A 634 39.42 21.88 -0.30
CA VAL A 634 38.17 22.65 -0.34
C VAL A 634 37.09 22.00 0.53
N TYR A 635 37.00 20.67 0.54
CA TYR A 635 36.05 19.95 1.39
C TYR A 635 36.49 19.88 2.86
N LEU A 636 37.79 19.90 3.15
CA LEU A 636 38.31 20.05 4.51
C LEU A 636 37.99 21.45 5.07
N ASP A 637 38.13 22.50 4.26
CA ASP A 637 37.72 23.87 4.60
C ASP A 637 36.19 23.92 4.90
N CYS A 638 35.38 23.22 4.10
CA CYS A 638 33.94 23.07 4.34
C CYS A 638 33.63 22.35 5.66
N LEU A 639 34.34 21.27 5.97
CA LEU A 639 34.18 20.56 7.25
C LEU A 639 34.50 21.46 8.44
N GLN A 640 35.59 22.21 8.38
CA GLN A 640 35.95 23.18 9.43
C GLN A 640 34.90 24.28 9.59
N THR A 641 34.29 24.71 8.49
CA THR A 641 33.24 25.74 8.47
C THR A 641 31.92 25.24 9.06
N PHE A 642 31.50 24.01 8.74
CA PHE A 642 30.17 23.51 9.10
C PHE A 642 30.09 22.83 10.46
N LEU A 643 31.19 22.23 10.96
CA LEU A 643 31.21 21.54 12.25
C LEU A 643 30.79 22.41 13.46
N PRO A 644 31.17 23.71 13.56
CA PRO A 644 30.73 24.58 14.63
C PRO A 644 29.19 24.66 14.80
N ALA A 645 28.41 24.43 13.73
CA ALA A 645 26.95 24.44 13.81
C ALA A 645 26.37 23.34 14.71
N LEU A 646 27.10 22.23 14.93
CA LEU A 646 26.69 21.18 15.89
C LEU A 646 26.63 21.68 17.34
N SER A 647 27.36 22.75 17.66
CA SER A 647 27.40 23.35 19.00
C SER A 647 26.37 24.46 19.20
N CYS A 648 25.55 24.77 18.20
CA CYS A 648 24.57 25.84 18.31
C CYS A 648 23.47 25.48 19.33
N PRO A 649 23.13 26.37 20.29
CA PRO A 649 22.12 26.07 21.29
C PRO A 649 20.69 26.14 20.75
N VAL A 650 20.45 26.80 19.61
CA VAL A 650 19.13 27.09 19.01
C VAL A 650 18.95 26.26 17.73
N GLN A 651 17.70 25.87 17.41
CA GLN A 651 17.35 25.12 16.19
C GLN A 651 18.26 23.91 15.89
N ARG A 652 18.50 23.09 16.93
CA ARG A 652 19.49 21.99 16.90
C ARG A 652 19.18 20.91 15.88
N GLY A 653 17.90 20.52 15.74
CA GLY A 653 17.48 19.41 14.89
C GLY A 653 17.88 19.58 13.41
N PRO A 654 17.43 20.66 12.72
CA PRO A 654 17.77 20.91 11.32
C PRO A 654 19.29 20.96 11.07
N LEU A 655 20.02 21.70 11.91
CA LEU A 655 21.47 21.87 11.78
C LEU A 655 22.24 20.56 11.99
N ARG A 656 21.90 19.79 13.02
CA ARG A 656 22.52 18.48 13.28
C ARG A 656 22.25 17.51 12.14
N SER A 657 21.03 17.46 11.64
CA SER A 657 20.66 16.60 10.52
C SER A 657 21.44 16.94 9.25
N ALA A 658 21.56 18.24 8.92
CA ALA A 658 22.30 18.72 7.75
C ALA A 658 23.80 18.39 7.84
N VAL A 659 24.45 18.73 8.96
CA VAL A 659 25.89 18.45 9.17
C VAL A 659 26.17 16.95 9.19
N ARG A 660 25.28 16.15 9.81
CA ARG A 660 25.39 14.69 9.80
C ARG A 660 25.29 14.10 8.38
N SER A 661 24.33 14.56 7.59
CA SER A 661 24.20 14.16 6.18
C SER A 661 25.48 14.50 5.37
N PHE A 662 26.08 15.65 5.64
CA PHE A 662 27.37 16.02 5.07
C PHE A 662 28.51 15.11 5.54
N LEU A 663 28.59 14.77 6.84
CA LEU A 663 29.59 13.84 7.37
C LEU A 663 29.51 12.45 6.74
N HIS A 664 28.30 11.90 6.57
CA HIS A 664 28.10 10.62 5.86
C HIS A 664 28.73 10.63 4.47
N ARG A 665 28.62 11.76 3.77
CA ARG A 665 29.16 11.94 2.43
C ARG A 665 30.67 12.16 2.44
N MET A 666 31.18 12.96 3.38
CA MET A 666 32.62 13.21 3.53
C MET A 666 33.39 11.95 3.96
N ILE A 667 32.79 11.07 4.76
CA ILE A 667 33.35 9.75 5.07
C ILE A 667 33.57 8.95 3.79
N ILE A 668 32.64 9.01 2.82
CA ILE A 668 32.78 8.33 1.53
C ILE A 668 33.87 8.99 0.68
N CYS A 669 33.88 10.32 0.60
CA CYS A 669 34.68 11.08 -0.36
C CYS A 669 36.14 11.34 0.07
N LEU A 670 36.41 11.59 1.36
CA LEU A 670 37.73 11.99 1.88
C LEU A 670 38.49 10.83 2.55
N GLU A 671 37.83 9.70 2.80
CA GLU A 671 38.45 8.51 3.41
C GLU A 671 39.20 8.86 4.71
N GLU A 672 40.49 8.55 4.83
CA GLU A 672 41.26 8.73 6.07
C GLU A 672 41.44 10.21 6.47
N GLU A 673 41.32 11.15 5.53
CA GLU A 673 41.50 12.59 5.78
C GLU A 673 40.40 13.18 6.70
N VAL A 674 39.27 12.49 6.84
CA VAL A 674 38.15 12.92 7.72
C VAL A 674 38.32 12.50 9.18
N LEU A 675 39.17 11.51 9.47
CA LEU A 675 39.28 10.89 10.81
C LEU A 675 39.53 11.88 11.95
N PRO A 676 40.37 12.93 11.80
CA PRO A 676 40.61 13.89 12.88
C PRO A 676 39.37 14.65 13.35
N PHE A 677 38.35 14.77 12.48
CA PHE A 677 37.13 15.52 12.76
C PHE A 677 36.03 14.68 13.42
N ILE A 678 36.10 13.35 13.33
CA ILE A 678 35.07 12.44 13.83
C ILE A 678 34.89 12.53 15.35
N PRO A 679 35.95 12.53 16.18
CA PRO A 679 35.78 12.59 17.63
C PRO A 679 35.09 13.87 18.10
N ALA A 680 35.52 15.03 17.59
CA ALA A 680 34.92 16.32 17.91
C ALA A 680 33.45 16.38 17.47
N ALA A 681 33.14 15.97 16.23
CA ALA A 681 31.77 15.95 15.73
C ALA A 681 30.87 15.06 16.60
N SER A 682 31.35 13.86 16.97
CA SER A 682 30.60 12.89 17.75
C SER A 682 30.32 13.36 19.18
N GLN A 683 31.28 14.03 19.82
CA GLN A 683 31.08 14.64 21.15
C GLN A 683 30.00 15.72 21.12
N HIS A 684 29.99 16.58 20.10
CA HIS A 684 28.96 17.62 19.95
C HIS A 684 27.58 17.05 19.61
N MET A 685 27.51 15.98 18.82
CA MET A 685 26.26 15.29 18.52
C MET A 685 25.69 14.55 19.73
N LEU A 686 26.54 14.01 20.61
CA LEU A 686 26.14 13.30 21.84
C LEU A 686 25.73 14.22 23.00
N LYS A 687 26.06 15.50 22.93
CA LYS A 687 25.70 16.48 23.96
C LYS A 687 24.26 16.92 23.77
N ASP A 688 23.43 16.81 24.81
CA ASP A 688 22.02 17.23 24.80
C ASP A 688 21.23 16.60 23.62
N CYS A 689 21.29 15.27 23.47
CA CYS A 689 20.58 14.54 22.39
C CYS A 689 19.09 14.36 22.66
N GLU A 690 18.31 14.47 21.59
CA GLU A 690 16.94 13.97 21.53
C GLU A 690 16.88 12.52 21.01
N PRO A 691 15.76 11.80 21.21
CA PRO A 691 15.58 10.42 20.70
C PRO A 691 15.88 10.29 19.20
N ARG A 692 15.44 11.29 18.42
CA ARG A 692 15.64 11.37 16.98
C ARG A 692 17.09 11.54 16.59
N ASP A 693 17.85 12.37 17.31
CA ASP A 693 19.29 12.58 17.09
C ASP A 693 20.06 11.26 17.27
N LEU A 694 19.71 10.47 18.28
CA LEU A 694 20.35 9.17 18.53
C LEU A 694 20.04 8.15 17.43
N GLN A 695 18.79 8.06 17.00
CA GLN A 695 18.38 7.19 15.89
C GLN A 695 19.14 7.55 14.60
N GLU A 696 19.32 8.83 14.37
CA GLU A 696 20.00 9.40 13.22
C GLU A 696 21.53 9.25 13.28
N PHE A 697 22.13 9.29 14.47
CA PHE A 697 23.58 9.16 14.69
C PHE A 697 24.09 7.72 14.57
N ILE A 698 23.28 6.72 14.95
CA ILE A 698 23.65 5.30 14.89
C ILE A 698 24.13 4.87 13.49
N PRO A 699 23.40 5.17 12.39
CA PRO A 699 23.86 4.87 11.03
C PRO A 699 25.24 5.48 10.70
N LEU A 700 25.56 6.66 11.23
CA LEU A 700 26.86 7.32 11.00
C LEU A 700 27.98 6.51 11.65
N ILE A 701 27.79 6.12 12.91
CA ILE A 701 28.76 5.28 13.63
C ILE A 701 28.91 3.90 12.97
N SER A 702 27.81 3.30 12.52
CA SER A 702 27.86 2.04 11.75
C SER A 702 28.64 2.19 10.45
N GLN A 703 28.49 3.30 9.73
CA GLN A 703 29.25 3.57 8.51
C GLN A 703 30.75 3.76 8.79
N ILE A 704 31.09 4.52 9.84
CA ILE A 704 32.48 4.75 10.28
C ILE A 704 33.13 3.41 10.66
N THR A 705 32.42 2.61 11.46
CA THR A 705 32.83 1.26 11.89
C THR A 705 33.11 0.36 10.68
N ALA A 706 32.17 0.30 9.74
CA ALA A 706 32.29 -0.57 8.57
C ALA A 706 33.42 -0.14 7.64
N LYS A 707 33.65 1.17 7.47
CA LYS A 707 34.64 1.72 6.55
C LYS A 707 36.08 1.67 7.10
N PHE A 708 36.29 2.09 8.34
CA PHE A 708 37.63 2.27 8.92
C PHE A 708 38.08 1.15 9.87
N LYS A 709 37.14 0.30 10.33
CA LYS A 709 37.41 -0.88 11.15
C LYS A 709 38.36 -0.56 12.32
N ASN A 710 39.50 -1.26 12.41
CA ASN A 710 40.44 -1.18 13.53
C ASN A 710 41.01 0.24 13.77
N GLN A 711 41.07 1.12 12.76
CA GLN A 711 41.59 2.48 12.92
C GLN A 711 40.75 3.32 13.88
N VAL A 712 39.46 3.02 14.01
CA VAL A 712 38.51 3.77 14.82
C VAL A 712 38.17 3.04 16.14
N SER A 713 38.82 1.89 16.40
CA SER A 713 38.65 1.10 17.62
C SER A 713 38.86 1.92 18.91
N PRO A 714 39.95 2.71 19.07
CA PRO A 714 40.16 3.49 20.30
C PRO A 714 39.04 4.51 20.56
N PHE A 715 38.59 5.20 19.52
CA PHE A 715 37.47 6.14 19.60
C PHE A 715 36.15 5.43 19.95
N LEU A 716 35.90 4.25 19.39
CA LEU A 716 34.69 3.50 19.68
C LEU A 716 34.68 2.95 21.11
N GLN A 717 35.83 2.57 21.66
CA GLN A 717 35.95 2.18 23.06
C GLN A 717 35.55 3.31 24.02
N GLU A 718 35.88 4.56 23.68
CA GLU A 718 35.50 5.74 24.47
C GLU A 718 34.01 6.08 24.36
N ILE A 719 33.42 5.97 23.16
CA ILE A 719 32.03 6.41 22.90
C ILE A 719 30.97 5.33 23.15
N PHE A 720 31.35 4.04 23.18
CA PHE A 720 30.41 2.92 23.23
C PHE A 720 29.43 3.01 24.41
N MET A 721 29.94 3.09 25.64
CA MET A 721 29.07 3.16 26.82
C MET A 721 28.31 4.48 26.96
N PRO A 722 28.90 5.67 26.72
CA PRO A 722 28.15 6.92 26.67
C PRO A 722 26.94 6.87 25.72
N LEU A 723 27.11 6.29 24.52
CA LEU A 723 26.02 6.11 23.56
C LEU A 723 24.95 5.13 24.05
N VAL A 724 25.36 3.96 24.58
CA VAL A 724 24.44 2.95 25.12
C VAL A 724 23.61 3.54 26.28
N MET A 725 24.25 4.30 27.18
CA MET A 725 23.57 4.94 28.30
C MET A 725 22.58 6.02 27.86
N ALA A 726 22.94 6.84 26.88
CA ALA A 726 22.02 7.83 26.30
C ALA A 726 20.77 7.17 25.67
N ILE A 727 20.97 6.06 24.94
CA ILE A 727 19.86 5.28 24.37
C ILE A 727 18.96 4.72 25.48
N PHE A 728 19.55 4.15 26.53
CA PHE A 728 18.78 3.59 27.64
C PHE A 728 18.01 4.66 28.42
N GLU A 729 18.59 5.84 28.62
CA GLU A 729 17.89 6.95 29.26
C GLU A 729 16.62 7.30 28.48
N VAL A 730 16.72 7.45 27.16
CA VAL A 730 15.57 7.73 26.29
C VAL A 730 14.54 6.61 26.29
N LEU A 731 14.98 5.35 26.20
CA LEU A 731 14.08 4.19 26.19
C LEU A 731 13.38 3.95 27.53
N SER A 732 13.95 4.44 28.64
CA SER A 732 13.40 4.31 29.99
C SER A 732 12.30 5.31 30.33
N ARG A 733 12.18 6.42 29.56
CA ARG A 733 11.11 7.39 29.76
C ARG A 733 9.76 6.73 29.41
N PRO A 734 8.70 6.82 30.22
CA PRO A 734 7.38 6.28 29.87
C PRO A 734 6.83 6.98 28.62
N ALA A 735 6.14 6.26 27.74
CA ALA A 735 5.33 6.88 26.68
C ALA A 735 3.89 6.98 27.19
N GLU A 736 3.17 8.05 26.88
CA GLU A 736 1.72 8.10 27.09
C GLU A 736 1.04 7.06 26.19
N GLU A 737 0.06 6.33 26.71
CA GLU A 737 -0.57 5.19 26.01
C GLU A 737 -1.26 5.59 24.68
N ASN A 738 -1.61 6.88 24.51
CA ASN A 738 -2.26 7.42 23.32
C ASN A 738 -1.29 8.03 22.29
N ASP A 739 0.00 8.16 22.61
CA ASP A 739 0.99 8.75 21.72
C ASP A 739 1.62 7.66 20.82
N GLN A 740 0.94 7.37 19.71
CA GLN A 740 1.41 6.42 18.70
C GLN A 740 2.76 6.84 18.08
N THR A 741 3.01 8.14 17.98
CA THR A 741 4.26 8.68 17.42
C THR A 741 5.46 8.38 18.32
N ALA A 742 5.35 8.67 19.61
CA ALA A 742 6.40 8.34 20.58
C ALA A 742 6.63 6.82 20.73
N ALA A 743 5.57 6.02 20.63
CA ALA A 743 5.68 4.56 20.64
C ALA A 743 6.49 4.03 19.44
N LEU A 744 6.21 4.55 18.24
CA LEU A 744 6.91 4.19 17.01
C LEU A 744 8.37 4.67 17.01
N GLU A 745 8.65 5.88 17.49
CA GLU A 745 10.02 6.39 17.64
C GLU A 745 10.85 5.53 18.59
N LYS A 746 10.30 5.13 19.75
CA LYS A 746 10.97 4.21 20.68
C LYS A 746 11.22 2.84 20.07
N GLN A 747 10.27 2.32 19.29
CA GLN A 747 10.44 1.07 18.56
C GLN A 747 11.57 1.19 17.53
N MET A 748 11.61 2.27 16.76
CA MET A 748 12.67 2.53 15.79
C MET A 748 14.04 2.70 16.47
N LEU A 749 14.12 3.41 17.59
CA LEU A 749 15.34 3.57 18.36
C LEU A 749 15.86 2.22 18.89
N ARG A 750 14.97 1.32 19.35
CA ARG A 750 15.35 -0.05 19.73
C ARG A 750 15.91 -0.84 18.56
N ARG A 751 15.29 -0.76 17.37
CA ARG A 751 15.82 -1.40 16.15
C ARG A 751 17.20 -0.86 15.80
N SER A 752 17.39 0.46 15.84
CA SER A 752 18.68 1.10 15.59
C SER A 752 19.73 0.66 16.61
N TYR A 753 19.39 0.60 17.91
CA TYR A 753 20.28 0.10 18.95
C TYR A 753 20.78 -1.32 18.65
N PHE A 754 19.87 -2.26 18.33
CA PHE A 754 20.29 -3.61 17.98
C PHE A 754 21.11 -3.65 16.69
N SER A 755 20.78 -2.82 15.68
CA SER A 755 21.58 -2.70 14.46
C SER A 755 23.00 -2.19 14.73
N PHE A 756 23.17 -1.25 15.66
CA PHE A 756 24.47 -0.78 16.13
C PHE A 756 25.30 -1.91 16.74
N ILE A 757 24.72 -2.64 17.70
CA ILE A 757 25.40 -3.77 18.35
C ILE A 757 25.74 -4.87 17.34
N GLN A 758 24.83 -5.18 16.42
CA GLN A 758 25.07 -6.11 15.31
C GLN A 758 26.25 -5.66 14.46
N THR A 759 26.34 -4.37 14.14
CA THR A 759 27.46 -3.83 13.35
C THR A 759 28.79 -4.07 14.08
N ILE A 760 28.88 -3.76 15.36
CA ILE A 760 30.11 -3.98 16.15
C ILE A 760 30.48 -5.47 16.21
N ALA A 761 29.51 -6.34 16.50
CA ALA A 761 29.73 -7.79 16.58
C ALA A 761 30.11 -8.42 15.24
N SER A 762 29.57 -7.91 14.13
CA SER A 762 29.77 -8.47 12.78
C SER A 762 31.02 -7.91 12.09
N SER A 763 31.40 -6.65 12.36
CA SER A 763 32.56 -5.99 11.76
C SER A 763 33.91 -6.44 12.34
N GLY A 764 33.92 -7.38 13.29
CA GLY A 764 35.15 -7.90 13.90
C GLY A 764 35.78 -6.96 14.93
N MET A 765 35.00 -6.02 15.49
CA MET A 765 35.44 -5.10 16.54
C MET A 765 34.94 -5.55 17.92
N ASN A 766 35.00 -6.86 18.18
CA ASN A 766 34.62 -7.44 19.47
C ASN A 766 35.48 -6.92 20.63
N GLU A 767 36.68 -6.42 20.34
CA GLU A 767 37.54 -5.74 21.32
C GLU A 767 36.86 -4.51 21.93
N VAL A 768 35.98 -3.81 21.20
CA VAL A 768 35.25 -2.64 21.73
C VAL A 768 34.27 -3.02 22.83
N MET A 769 33.60 -4.18 22.69
CA MET A 769 32.72 -4.72 23.73
C MET A 769 33.55 -5.38 24.85
N ALA A 770 34.63 -6.07 24.50
CA ALA A 770 35.47 -6.79 25.46
C ALA A 770 36.35 -5.86 26.34
N SER A 771 36.60 -4.62 25.90
CA SER A 771 37.35 -3.61 26.66
C SER A 771 36.52 -2.93 27.75
N GLN A 772 35.20 -3.15 27.78
CA GLN A 772 34.30 -2.56 28.77
C GLN A 772 34.32 -3.35 30.08
N GLU A 773 33.90 -2.70 31.17
CA GLU A 773 33.73 -3.36 32.46
C GLU A 773 32.71 -4.51 32.39
N ALA A 774 32.90 -5.55 33.20
CA ALA A 774 32.07 -6.76 33.16
C ALA A 774 30.57 -6.48 33.38
N GLU A 775 30.24 -5.53 34.26
CA GLU A 775 28.85 -5.12 34.53
C GLU A 775 28.19 -4.48 33.30
N ASN A 776 28.94 -3.68 32.55
CA ASN A 776 28.46 -3.02 31.33
C ASN A 776 28.22 -4.04 30.21
N ILE A 777 29.09 -5.05 30.08
CA ILE A 777 28.91 -6.15 29.13
C ILE A 777 27.66 -6.96 29.48
N GLU A 778 27.51 -7.32 30.75
CA GLU A 778 26.35 -8.08 31.23
C GLU A 778 25.04 -7.32 30.96
N ARG A 779 25.02 -6.01 31.23
CA ARG A 779 23.86 -5.14 30.93
C ARG A 779 23.48 -5.17 29.44
N VAL A 780 24.45 -5.05 28.54
CA VAL A 780 24.21 -5.12 27.07
C VAL A 780 23.77 -6.52 26.64
N LEU A 781 24.32 -7.58 27.22
CA LEU A 781 23.90 -8.94 26.91
C LEU A 781 22.44 -9.20 27.33
N PHE A 782 22.02 -8.69 28.49
CA PHE A 782 20.62 -8.81 28.93
C PHE A 782 19.65 -8.05 28.04
N THR A 783 20.01 -6.86 27.54
CA THR A 783 19.12 -6.12 26.64
C THR A 783 18.90 -6.85 25.31
N ILE A 784 19.90 -7.59 24.81
CA ILE A 784 19.76 -8.43 23.61
C ILE A 784 18.80 -9.60 23.86
N ILE A 785 18.85 -10.21 25.06
CA ILE A 785 17.90 -11.28 25.44
C ILE A 785 16.47 -10.74 25.55
N GLN A 786 16.28 -9.59 26.22
CA GLN A 786 14.98 -8.92 26.28
C GLN A 786 14.48 -8.54 24.86
N GLY A 787 15.39 -8.06 24.00
CA GLY A 787 15.16 -7.82 22.57
C GLY A 787 14.62 -9.02 21.81
N ALA A 788 15.19 -10.21 22.07
CA ALA A 788 14.81 -11.45 21.41
C ALA A 788 13.49 -12.04 21.93
N VAL A 789 13.17 -11.86 23.22
CA VAL A 789 12.06 -12.57 23.89
C VAL A 789 10.88 -11.64 24.23
N ASP A 790 11.13 -10.46 24.78
CA ASP A 790 10.10 -9.64 25.45
C ASP A 790 9.39 -8.64 24.53
N PHE A 791 10.04 -8.19 23.47
CA PHE A 791 9.46 -7.22 22.56
C PHE A 791 8.85 -7.90 21.32
N PRO A 792 7.56 -7.65 20.98
CA PRO A 792 6.87 -8.27 19.85
C PRO A 792 7.21 -7.56 18.53
N ASP A 793 8.50 -7.46 18.21
CA ASP A 793 8.99 -6.87 16.96
C ASP A 793 9.86 -7.89 16.21
N PRO A 794 9.31 -8.56 15.17
CA PRO A 794 10.03 -9.61 14.45
C PRO A 794 11.38 -9.16 13.89
N VAL A 795 11.49 -7.89 13.44
CA VAL A 795 12.73 -7.34 12.88
C VAL A 795 13.80 -7.21 13.96
N ALA A 796 13.44 -6.67 15.12
CA ALA A 796 14.36 -6.54 16.25
C ALA A 796 14.77 -7.91 16.81
N GLN A 797 13.82 -8.83 16.97
CA GLN A 797 14.08 -10.20 17.43
C GLN A 797 15.05 -10.94 16.51
N LYS A 798 14.84 -10.83 15.18
CA LYS A 798 15.75 -11.40 14.18
C LYS A 798 17.17 -10.85 14.35
N THR A 799 17.31 -9.53 14.46
CA THR A 799 18.62 -8.88 14.68
C THR A 799 19.27 -9.36 15.98
N CYS A 800 18.51 -9.52 17.07
CA CYS A 800 19.01 -10.06 18.34
C CYS A 800 19.55 -11.48 18.18
N PHE A 801 18.83 -12.38 17.50
CA PHE A 801 19.33 -13.75 17.25
C PHE A 801 20.60 -13.78 16.38
N ILE A 802 20.72 -12.87 15.40
CA ILE A 802 21.95 -12.72 14.61
C ILE A 802 23.12 -12.29 15.50
N ILE A 803 22.90 -11.31 16.39
CA ILE A 803 23.92 -10.87 17.37
C ILE A 803 24.33 -12.04 18.26
N LEU A 804 23.36 -12.73 18.88
CA LEU A 804 23.62 -13.86 19.78
C LEU A 804 24.40 -14.97 19.07
N SER A 805 24.02 -15.31 17.84
CA SER A 805 24.72 -16.29 17.01
C SER A 805 26.19 -15.90 16.79
N ARG A 806 26.44 -14.62 16.46
CA ARG A 806 27.80 -14.10 16.24
C ARG A 806 28.62 -14.05 17.53
N LEU A 807 28.02 -13.65 18.65
CA LEU A 807 28.69 -13.66 19.96
C LEU A 807 29.04 -15.08 20.41
N VAL A 808 28.18 -16.07 20.16
CA VAL A 808 28.48 -17.49 20.40
C VAL A 808 29.64 -17.96 19.52
N GLU A 809 29.71 -17.54 18.26
CA GLU A 809 30.81 -17.89 17.37
C GLU A 809 32.17 -17.37 17.89
N LEU A 810 32.18 -16.13 18.40
CA LEU A 810 33.37 -15.41 18.87
C LEU A 810 33.80 -15.81 20.29
N TRP A 811 32.86 -15.87 21.25
CA TRP A 811 33.13 -16.08 22.67
C TRP A 811 32.73 -17.46 23.19
N GLY A 812 32.08 -18.30 22.38
CA GLY A 812 31.65 -19.65 22.78
C GLY A 812 32.77 -20.69 22.84
N GLY A 813 33.98 -20.38 22.33
CA GLY A 813 35.14 -21.28 22.33
C GLY A 813 35.81 -21.47 23.69
N LYS A 814 36.97 -22.14 23.69
CA LYS A 814 37.82 -22.32 24.89
C LYS A 814 38.60 -21.06 25.27
N ASP A 815 38.88 -20.20 24.29
CA ASP A 815 39.60 -18.93 24.43
C ASP A 815 38.65 -17.71 24.51
N GLY A 816 37.38 -17.93 24.88
CA GLY A 816 36.34 -16.90 24.94
C GLY A 816 36.27 -16.14 26.27
N LEU A 817 35.35 -15.18 26.36
CA LEU A 817 35.12 -14.37 27.57
C LEU A 817 34.76 -15.26 28.78
N VAL A 818 35.40 -15.02 29.93
CA VAL A 818 35.16 -15.77 31.17
C VAL A 818 33.71 -15.56 31.64
N GLY A 819 32.99 -16.64 31.95
CA GLY A 819 31.58 -16.60 32.38
C GLY A 819 30.54 -16.58 31.24
N PHE A 820 30.94 -16.28 30.00
CA PHE A 820 30.04 -16.33 28.85
C PHE A 820 29.43 -17.73 28.58
N PRO A 821 30.15 -18.85 28.83
CA PRO A 821 29.55 -20.18 28.76
C PRO A 821 28.32 -20.38 29.63
N ASP A 822 28.35 -19.88 30.85
CA ASP A 822 27.22 -20.00 31.78
C ASP A 822 26.06 -19.12 31.30
N PHE A 823 26.36 -17.96 30.69
CA PHE A 823 25.37 -17.09 30.07
C PHE A 823 24.65 -17.75 28.88
N ILE A 824 25.37 -18.53 28.05
CA ILE A 824 24.77 -19.29 26.94
C ILE A 824 23.67 -20.23 27.46
N TYR A 825 23.98 -21.02 28.48
CA TYR A 825 23.03 -22.01 29.01
C TYR A 825 21.91 -21.40 29.86
N LYS A 826 22.20 -20.34 30.64
CA LYS A 826 21.21 -19.70 31.51
C LYS A 826 20.25 -18.77 30.78
N HIS A 827 20.66 -18.16 29.67
CA HIS A 827 19.89 -17.09 29.02
C HIS A 827 19.68 -17.28 27.52
N ILE A 828 20.72 -17.63 26.74
CA ILE A 828 20.58 -17.75 25.27
C ILE A 828 19.75 -18.99 24.89
N VAL A 829 20.04 -20.15 25.47
CA VAL A 829 19.29 -21.38 25.18
C VAL A 829 17.81 -21.24 25.57
N PRO A 830 17.44 -20.77 26.78
CA PRO A 830 16.04 -20.49 27.11
C PRO A 830 15.37 -19.49 26.17
N ALA A 831 16.06 -18.42 25.76
CA ALA A 831 15.50 -17.42 24.84
C ALA A 831 15.08 -18.04 23.49
N CYS A 832 15.84 -18.99 22.97
CA CYS A 832 15.52 -19.70 21.72
C CYS A 832 14.22 -20.53 21.79
N PHE A 833 13.75 -20.89 22.99
CA PHE A 833 12.47 -21.60 23.17
C PHE A 833 11.36 -20.67 23.65
N MET A 834 11.67 -19.70 24.51
CA MET A 834 10.69 -18.77 25.04
C MET A 834 10.14 -17.82 23.96
N ALA A 835 10.97 -17.31 23.05
CA ALA A 835 10.51 -16.37 22.03
C ALA A 835 9.49 -16.99 21.07
N PRO A 836 9.74 -18.18 20.46
CA PRO A 836 8.75 -18.79 19.55
C PRO A 836 7.48 -19.27 20.26
N LEU A 837 7.52 -19.57 21.57
CA LEU A 837 6.35 -20.01 22.33
C LEU A 837 5.40 -18.88 22.74
N LYS A 838 5.79 -17.60 22.60
CA LYS A 838 4.90 -16.48 22.96
C LYS A 838 3.70 -16.36 22.00
N PRO A 839 2.54 -15.90 22.49
CA PRO A 839 1.34 -15.72 21.66
C PRO A 839 1.55 -14.66 20.57
N THR A 840 2.43 -13.69 20.80
CA THR A 840 2.79 -12.64 19.84
C THR A 840 3.65 -13.12 18.66
N PHE A 841 4.14 -14.37 18.68
CA PHE A 841 5.01 -14.92 17.63
C PHE A 841 4.18 -15.70 16.59
N ASP A 842 3.55 -15.01 15.64
CA ASP A 842 2.69 -15.66 14.64
C ASP A 842 3.50 -16.45 13.60
N LEU A 843 3.31 -17.77 13.50
CA LEU A 843 4.04 -18.62 12.54
C LEU A 843 3.47 -18.57 11.11
N SER A 844 2.39 -17.82 10.89
CA SER A 844 1.84 -17.51 9.57
C SER A 844 2.47 -16.26 8.94
N ASP A 845 3.02 -15.35 9.75
CA ASP A 845 3.76 -14.18 9.28
C ASP A 845 5.12 -14.57 8.67
N ALA A 846 5.49 -13.90 7.58
CA ALA A 846 6.76 -14.16 6.90
C ALA A 846 7.97 -13.67 7.70
N GLN A 847 7.84 -12.57 8.45
CA GLN A 847 8.97 -11.99 9.20
C GLN A 847 9.34 -12.82 10.43
N THR A 848 8.35 -13.29 11.19
CA THR A 848 8.54 -14.23 12.31
C THR A 848 9.14 -15.57 11.86
N VAL A 849 8.79 -16.08 10.67
CA VAL A 849 9.43 -17.28 10.09
C VAL A 849 10.91 -17.04 9.82
N LEU A 850 11.30 -15.85 9.37
CA LEU A 850 12.71 -15.47 9.25
C LEU A 850 13.40 -15.40 10.61
N THR A 851 12.74 -14.85 11.63
CA THR A 851 13.24 -14.83 13.02
C THR A 851 13.45 -16.24 13.56
N LEU A 852 12.51 -17.17 13.32
CA LEU A 852 12.64 -18.56 13.71
C LEU A 852 13.83 -19.24 13.01
N SER A 853 14.06 -18.90 11.74
CA SER A 853 15.22 -19.35 10.99
C SER A 853 16.54 -18.89 11.63
N GLU A 854 16.63 -17.65 12.11
CA GLU A 854 17.81 -17.16 12.82
C GLU A 854 17.97 -17.78 14.21
N CYS A 855 16.88 -17.92 14.97
CA CYS A 855 16.87 -18.65 16.25
C CYS A 855 17.41 -20.09 16.10
N THR A 856 17.01 -20.75 15.02
CA THR A 856 17.48 -22.10 14.67
C THR A 856 18.99 -22.10 14.38
N LEU A 857 19.48 -21.09 13.66
CA LEU A 857 20.91 -20.92 13.41
C LEU A 857 21.69 -20.67 14.70
N THR A 858 21.17 -19.86 15.63
CA THR A 858 21.78 -19.64 16.93
C THR A 858 21.94 -20.96 17.70
N LEU A 859 20.91 -21.81 17.75
CA LEU A 859 20.99 -23.14 18.38
C LEU A 859 22.02 -24.04 17.70
N HIS A 860 22.07 -24.05 16.37
CA HIS A 860 23.07 -24.83 15.63
C HIS A 860 24.49 -24.32 15.91
N MET A 861 24.71 -23.01 15.96
CA MET A 861 26.01 -22.41 16.29
C MET A 861 26.46 -22.71 17.71
N ILE A 862 25.53 -22.72 18.67
CA ILE A 862 25.80 -23.20 20.03
C ILE A 862 26.28 -24.64 19.96
N HIS A 863 25.55 -25.53 19.27
CA HIS A 863 25.93 -26.95 19.12
C HIS A 863 27.35 -27.15 18.54
N LEU A 864 27.70 -26.39 17.50
CA LEU A 864 28.99 -26.46 16.84
C LEU A 864 30.15 -26.03 17.77
N LYS A 865 29.95 -25.01 18.60
CA LYS A 865 30.98 -24.50 19.51
C LYS A 865 31.00 -25.25 20.85
N ARG A 866 29.86 -25.73 21.31
CA ARG A 866 29.65 -26.48 22.56
C ARG A 866 28.52 -27.49 22.38
N VAL A 867 28.75 -28.74 22.78
CA VAL A 867 27.68 -29.76 22.75
C VAL A 867 26.51 -29.31 23.61
N ILE A 868 25.36 -29.04 23.00
CA ILE A 868 24.12 -28.70 23.70
C ILE A 868 23.66 -29.92 24.51
N ILE A 869 23.42 -29.71 25.80
CA ILE A 869 22.82 -30.69 26.71
C ILE A 869 21.46 -30.11 27.16
N LEU A 870 20.38 -30.50 26.49
CA LEU A 870 19.00 -30.12 26.82
C LEU A 870 18.43 -31.10 27.87
N ILE A 871 18.72 -30.88 29.15
CA ILE A 871 18.22 -31.76 30.24
C ILE A 871 16.92 -31.22 30.89
N ASP A 872 16.67 -29.90 30.88
CA ASP A 872 15.62 -29.29 31.73
C ASP A 872 14.49 -28.56 30.97
N ILE A 873 14.42 -28.65 29.63
CA ILE A 873 13.30 -28.04 28.89
C ILE A 873 12.20 -29.09 28.75
N ASN A 874 11.01 -28.82 29.30
CA ASN A 874 9.77 -29.62 29.17
C ASN A 874 9.27 -29.65 27.70
N CYS A 875 10.10 -30.12 26.78
CA CYS A 875 9.79 -30.31 25.37
C CYS A 875 9.27 -31.73 25.13
N VAL A 876 8.34 -31.86 24.18
CA VAL A 876 7.64 -33.12 23.85
C VAL A 876 8.59 -34.22 23.34
N SER A 877 9.79 -33.89 22.84
CA SER A 877 10.85 -34.88 22.48
C SER A 877 12.28 -34.30 22.48
N PRO A 878 12.98 -34.21 23.64
CA PRO A 878 14.33 -33.64 23.73
C PRO A 878 15.40 -34.42 22.94
N GLN A 879 15.19 -35.73 22.78
CA GLN A 879 16.14 -36.63 22.09
C GLN A 879 16.10 -36.46 20.56
N GLU A 880 14.92 -36.22 19.98
CA GLU A 880 14.77 -36.01 18.53
C GLU A 880 15.36 -34.66 18.12
N LEU A 881 15.09 -33.60 18.89
CA LEU A 881 15.66 -32.28 18.64
C LEU A 881 17.20 -32.30 18.69
N CYS A 882 17.79 -33.02 19.66
CA CYS A 882 19.24 -33.23 19.74
C CYS A 882 19.80 -33.99 18.52
N GLN A 883 19.07 -34.96 17.96
CA GLN A 883 19.47 -35.70 16.76
C GLN A 883 19.38 -34.84 15.49
N VAL A 884 18.35 -33.99 15.37
CA VAL A 884 18.21 -33.09 14.22
C VAL A 884 19.25 -31.96 14.27
N LEU A 885 19.61 -31.46 15.46
CA LEU A 885 20.67 -30.46 15.64
C LEU A 885 22.08 -30.96 15.23
N GLN A 886 22.30 -32.28 15.23
CA GLN A 886 23.54 -32.92 14.78
C GLN A 886 23.65 -33.02 13.25
N GLN A 887 22.55 -32.81 12.52
CA GLN A 887 22.56 -32.86 11.05
C GLN A 887 23.22 -31.59 10.48
N PRO A 888 24.06 -31.70 9.44
CA PRO A 888 24.73 -30.55 8.82
C PRO A 888 23.80 -29.71 7.92
N ASP A 889 22.61 -30.22 7.55
CA ASP A 889 21.70 -29.50 6.66
C ASP A 889 20.79 -28.51 7.42
N VAL A 890 21.16 -27.24 7.34
CA VAL A 890 20.45 -26.10 7.91
C VAL A 890 19.01 -25.98 7.39
N LYS A 891 18.70 -26.40 6.15
CA LYS A 891 17.33 -26.30 5.60
C LYS A 891 16.40 -27.31 6.26
N VAL A 892 16.88 -28.53 6.50
CA VAL A 892 16.13 -29.58 7.19
C VAL A 892 15.83 -29.15 8.62
N LEU A 893 16.82 -28.59 9.31
CA LEU A 893 16.67 -28.08 10.67
C LEU A 893 15.63 -26.94 10.75
N LYS A 894 15.65 -25.98 9.82
CA LYS A 894 14.65 -24.88 9.77
C LYS A 894 13.22 -25.38 9.57
N ASN A 895 13.02 -26.37 8.68
CA ASN A 895 11.70 -26.96 8.45
C ASN A 895 11.21 -27.74 9.67
N TYR A 896 12.09 -28.51 10.31
CA TYR A 896 11.75 -29.24 11.53
C TYR A 896 11.36 -28.29 12.67
N MET A 897 12.13 -27.23 12.89
CA MET A 897 11.84 -26.22 13.93
C MET A 897 10.50 -25.52 13.71
N LYS A 898 10.11 -25.26 12.45
CA LYS A 898 8.78 -24.72 12.13
C LYS A 898 7.67 -25.67 12.55
N VAL A 899 7.76 -26.94 12.18
CA VAL A 899 6.76 -27.97 12.53
C VAL A 899 6.72 -28.19 14.04
N PHE A 900 7.88 -28.23 14.70
CA PHE A 900 8.01 -28.40 16.14
C PHE A 900 7.24 -27.32 16.91
N PHE A 901 7.45 -26.03 16.59
CA PHE A 901 6.75 -24.95 17.28
C PHE A 901 5.29 -24.79 16.84
N GLN A 902 4.91 -25.21 15.63
CA GLN A 902 3.50 -25.31 15.24
C GLN A 902 2.77 -26.34 16.12
N GLN A 903 3.40 -27.48 16.39
CA GLN A 903 2.83 -28.51 17.26
C GLN A 903 2.84 -28.10 18.73
N ALA A 904 3.87 -27.39 19.20
CA ALA A 904 3.96 -26.92 20.58
C ALA A 904 2.99 -25.77 20.93
N LYS A 905 2.39 -25.13 19.91
CA LYS A 905 1.37 -24.08 20.08
C LYS A 905 -0.07 -24.57 20.01
N LEU A 906 -0.28 -25.80 19.52
CA LEU A 906 -1.55 -26.52 19.59
C LEU A 906 -1.72 -27.11 20.99
#